data_AF-A0A9Q0ZRF1-F1
#
_entry.id   AF-A0A9Q0ZRF1-F1
#
_cell.length_a   1.000
_cell.length_b   1.000
_cell.length_c   1.000
_cell.angle_alpha   90.00
_cell.angle_beta   90.00
_cell.angle_gamma   90.00
#
_symmetry.space_group_name_H-M   'P 1'
#
loop_
_entity.id
_entity.type
_entity.pdbx_description
1 polymer ?
#
loop_
_entity_poly.entity_id
_entity_poly.type
_entity_poly.pdbx_seq_one_letter_code
_entity_poly.pdbx_strand_id
1 'polypeptide(L)'
;MVFVAFPPDVASTPSDVKLLYQKVDDLIQKHIDSVTSPQTSGDDTSVSSISFVLLVIKTLTEAGKYIEPPILVRILQRLARDMGSSAGSHLRQGQRTDPDSAVSSRQEKGTDAGVLLCILDLSQVDKQSFSHDAHEDWDRKYLQLLYGICADSKYSLPLRQEVFQKVERQFMLGLRARDPEIRKKFFLLYHESLRKSLFIRLQYIIQLQDWEALSDVFWLEQGLDLLLAILVEDKPITLAPNSARVQPVVVSSSLPDSSGMQQLVADVPEGSEEAPLTFDSLVLKHAQFLNEMNKLQVADLVIPLRELAHTDANVAYHLWVLVFPIVWVTLHKEEQVTLAKPMITLLSKDYHKKQQASRPNVVQALLEGLQLSHPQPRMPSELIKYIGKTYNAWHIALALLESHVMLFMNETKCSESLAELYRLLNEEDMRCGLWKKRSITAETRAGLSLVQHGYWQRAQSLFYQAMVKATQGTYNNTVPKAEMCLWEEQWLYCASQLSQWDALVDFGKSMENYEILLDSLWKLPDWAYMKDHVIPKAQVEETPKLRLIQAFFALHDRNTNGVGDAENIVGKGVDLALEQWWQLPEMSVHSRIPLLQQFQQLVEVQESARILVDIANGNKLSSTSVGVHGNLYSDLKDILETWRLRTPNEWDNMSVWYDLLQWRNEMYNSIIDAFKDFATTNPQLNHLGFRDKAWNVNKLAHIARKQGLYDVCVTILEKMYVHSSMEVQSSSMISESGQNAVRRNVASAASAFEAAKEIMEALRSKHSNLACELEILLTEIGSRFVTLPEERLLAVVNALLHRCYKYPTATTGEVPQSLKKELSGVCRACFSVDAVNKHVDFVRDYKQDFERDLDPESIATFPATLAELTARLKHWKNVLQSNRFQDSIFCDQEIAPDHTVKLDRVGADIPIVRRHGSSFRRLTLIGSDGSQCHFIVQTSLTPNARSDERILQLFRVMNQM
;
A
#
# COMPACT_ATOMS: atom_id res chain seq x y z
N MET A 1 23.70 4.50 60.75
CA MET A 1 23.39 4.63 62.20
C MET A 1 24.34 5.57 62.93
N VAL A 2 25.66 5.35 62.93
CA VAL A 2 26.63 6.24 63.63
C VAL A 2 26.56 7.68 63.13
N PHE A 3 26.61 7.91 61.80
CA PHE A 3 26.49 9.25 61.19
C PHE A 3 25.12 9.95 61.37
N VAL A 4 24.07 9.17 61.69
CA VAL A 4 22.71 9.71 61.93
C VAL A 4 22.54 10.06 63.41
N ALA A 5 23.10 9.25 64.31
CA ALA A 5 23.07 9.49 65.75
C ALA A 5 24.03 10.60 66.19
N PHE A 6 25.13 10.78 65.45
CA PHE A 6 26.11 11.83 65.67
C PHE A 6 26.45 12.47 64.31
N PRO A 7 26.02 13.71 64.05
CA PRO A 7 26.45 14.46 62.87
C PRO A 7 27.87 15.01 63.07
N PRO A 8 28.71 15.07 62.03
CA PRO A 8 30.11 15.50 62.13
C PRO A 8 30.31 16.97 62.54
N ASP A 9 29.28 17.81 62.43
CA ASP A 9 29.36 19.26 62.64
C ASP A 9 29.04 19.75 64.08
N VAL A 10 28.89 18.85 65.06
CA VAL A 10 28.61 19.25 66.45
C VAL A 10 29.89 19.31 67.28
N ALA A 11 30.22 20.49 67.79
CA ALA A 11 31.45 20.82 68.53
C ALA A 11 31.68 20.08 69.87
N SER A 12 30.90 19.05 70.19
CA SER A 12 31.00 18.27 71.43
C SER A 12 30.91 16.76 71.22
N THR A 13 31.46 16.24 70.11
CA THR A 13 31.55 14.77 69.91
C THR A 13 32.46 14.12 70.97
N PRO A 14 31.92 13.19 71.79
CA PRO A 14 32.71 12.47 72.80
C PRO A 14 33.89 11.72 72.18
N SER A 15 35.00 11.57 72.93
CA SER A 15 36.22 10.87 72.47
C SER A 15 35.93 9.46 71.93
N ASP A 16 34.98 8.77 72.54
CA ASP A 16 34.61 7.40 72.18
C ASP A 16 33.85 7.34 70.84
N VAL A 17 33.14 8.41 70.50
CA VAL A 17 32.45 8.57 69.21
C VAL A 17 33.45 8.93 68.10
N LYS A 18 34.51 9.68 68.41
CA LYS A 18 35.61 9.94 67.45
C LYS A 18 36.36 8.67 67.07
N LEU A 19 36.59 7.77 68.03
CA LEU A 19 37.17 6.45 67.76
C LEU A 19 36.25 5.59 66.88
N LEU A 20 34.93 5.71 67.06
CA LEU A 20 33.93 5.06 66.22
C LEU A 20 33.95 5.60 64.78
N TYR A 21 34.03 6.91 64.57
CA TYR A 21 34.19 7.46 63.21
C TYR A 21 35.45 6.94 62.53
N GLN A 22 36.57 6.87 63.25
CA GLN A 22 37.82 6.36 62.70
C GLN A 22 37.72 4.88 62.29
N LYS A 23 37.07 4.03 63.11
CA LYS A 23 36.81 2.63 62.75
C LYS A 23 35.85 2.47 61.58
N VAL A 24 34.85 3.35 61.48
CA VAL A 24 33.92 3.36 60.33
C VAL A 24 34.65 3.79 59.07
N ASP A 25 35.55 4.75 59.15
CA ASP A 25 36.40 5.19 58.03
C ASP A 25 37.37 4.10 57.57
N ASP A 26 38.00 3.39 58.50
CA ASP A 26 38.85 2.23 58.18
C ASP A 26 38.04 1.12 57.47
N LEU A 27 36.79 0.91 57.90
CA LEU A 27 35.89 -0.06 57.27
C LEU A 27 35.47 0.38 55.86
N ILE A 28 35.17 1.67 55.67
CA ILE A 28 34.86 2.27 54.37
C ILE A 28 36.06 2.11 53.42
N GLN A 29 37.28 2.42 53.89
CA GLN A 29 38.49 2.29 53.09
C GLN A 29 38.76 0.83 52.71
N LYS A 30 38.57 -0.12 53.64
CA LYS A 30 38.69 -1.55 53.37
C LYS A 30 37.69 -2.04 52.33
N HIS A 31 36.46 -1.52 52.34
CA HIS A 31 35.47 -1.83 51.32
C HIS A 31 35.84 -1.22 49.95
N ILE A 32 36.33 0.02 49.90
CA ILE A 32 36.85 0.65 48.67
C ILE A 32 38.02 -0.19 48.10
N ASP A 33 38.97 -0.58 48.94
CA ASP A 33 40.14 -1.35 48.53
C ASP A 33 39.73 -2.74 47.99
N SER A 34 38.72 -3.37 48.61
CA SER A 34 38.16 -4.64 48.13
C SER A 34 37.49 -4.53 46.75
N VAL A 35 36.82 -3.40 46.46
CA VAL A 35 36.17 -3.16 45.17
C VAL A 35 37.20 -2.77 44.11
N THR A 36 38.22 -1.99 44.48
CA THR A 36 39.22 -1.44 43.56
C THR A 36 40.46 -2.33 43.36
N SER A 37 40.65 -3.39 44.17
CA SER A 37 41.74 -4.35 44.00
C SER A 37 41.61 -5.13 42.67
N PRO A 38 42.72 -5.34 41.93
CA PRO A 38 42.72 -6.20 40.75
C PRO A 38 42.53 -7.66 41.19
N GLN A 39 41.44 -8.30 40.77
CA GLN A 39 41.20 -9.72 41.05
C GLN A 39 41.75 -10.61 39.94
N THR A 40 42.38 -11.71 40.35
CA THR A 40 42.77 -12.82 39.48
C THR A 40 41.52 -13.59 39.05
N SER A 41 41.41 -13.88 37.76
CA SER A 41 40.32 -14.63 37.13
C SER A 41 39.99 -15.93 37.90
N GLY A 42 38.78 -16.05 38.48
CA GLY A 42 38.39 -17.29 39.14
C GLY A 42 37.00 -17.39 39.77
N ASP A 43 36.40 -16.31 40.30
CA ASP A 43 35.16 -16.46 41.10
C ASP A 43 33.90 -15.90 40.41
N ASP A 44 33.11 -16.81 39.83
CA ASP A 44 31.76 -16.57 39.32
C ASP A 44 30.75 -16.39 40.48
N THR A 45 30.57 -15.15 40.95
CA THR A 45 29.42 -14.74 41.78
C THR A 45 28.98 -13.30 41.46
N SER A 46 28.47 -13.07 40.24
CA SER A 46 28.12 -11.72 39.74
C SER A 46 27.07 -11.00 40.60
N VAL A 47 26.01 -11.68 41.07
CA VAL A 47 24.88 -11.03 41.77
C VAL A 47 25.24 -10.55 43.19
N SER A 48 26.05 -11.31 43.94
CA SER A 48 26.53 -10.86 45.25
C SER A 48 27.60 -9.78 45.13
N SER A 49 28.42 -9.82 44.07
CA SER A 49 29.39 -8.75 43.76
C SER A 49 28.69 -7.43 43.48
N ILE A 50 27.64 -7.42 42.63
CA ILE A 50 26.86 -6.21 42.31
C ILE A 50 26.18 -5.64 43.56
N SER A 51 25.53 -6.48 44.37
CA SER A 51 24.86 -6.05 45.60
C SER A 51 25.83 -5.43 46.59
N PHE A 52 27.05 -5.98 46.69
CA PHE A 52 28.11 -5.45 47.52
C PHE A 52 28.65 -4.11 46.99
N VAL A 53 28.91 -3.99 45.69
CA VAL A 53 29.36 -2.73 45.07
C VAL A 53 28.32 -1.62 45.27
N LEU A 54 27.03 -1.91 45.09
CA LEU A 54 25.94 -0.96 45.35
C LEU A 54 25.83 -0.56 46.82
N LEU A 55 26.03 -1.52 47.74
CA LEU A 55 26.09 -1.24 49.18
C LEU A 55 27.24 -0.28 49.50
N VAL A 56 28.42 -0.49 48.91
CA VAL A 56 29.58 0.40 49.09
C VAL A 56 29.28 1.81 48.56
N ILE A 57 28.71 1.95 47.36
CA ILE A 57 28.31 3.25 46.79
C ILE A 57 27.29 3.96 47.70
N LYS A 58 26.27 3.24 48.18
CA LYS A 58 25.26 3.78 49.10
C LYS A 58 25.89 4.26 50.41
N THR A 59 26.79 3.46 50.98
CA THR A 59 27.49 3.78 52.23
C THR A 59 28.38 5.01 52.07
N LEU A 60 29.09 5.13 50.95
CA LEU A 60 29.93 6.30 50.65
C LEU A 60 29.11 7.57 50.47
N THR A 61 27.94 7.45 49.82
CA THR A 61 27.01 8.56 49.61
C THR A 61 26.40 9.05 50.94
N GLU A 62 25.96 8.13 51.79
CA GLU A 62 25.40 8.43 53.12
C GLU A 62 26.46 8.99 54.10
N ALA A 63 27.73 8.65 53.92
CA ALA A 63 28.84 9.13 54.74
C ALA A 63 29.33 10.54 54.35
N GLY A 64 28.83 11.14 53.25
CA GLY A 64 29.15 12.51 52.85
C GLY A 64 30.65 12.76 52.55
N LYS A 65 31.43 11.71 52.29
CA LYS A 65 32.87 11.83 52.04
C LYS A 65 33.18 12.13 50.58
N TYR A 66 34.09 13.08 50.36
CA TYR A 66 34.61 13.40 49.04
C TYR A 66 35.46 12.21 48.53
N ILE A 67 34.92 11.46 47.56
CA ILE A 67 35.65 10.37 46.91
C ILE A 67 36.58 10.98 45.85
N GLU A 68 37.85 10.59 45.85
CA GLU A 68 38.76 10.99 44.77
C GLU A 68 38.26 10.43 43.41
N PRO A 69 38.17 11.25 42.35
CA PRO A 69 37.69 10.83 41.03
C PRO A 69 38.23 9.48 40.50
N PRO A 70 39.53 9.13 40.62
CA PRO A 70 40.05 7.84 40.15
C PRO A 70 39.49 6.61 40.88
N ILE A 71 39.11 6.75 42.16
CA ILE A 71 38.53 5.66 42.96
C ILE A 71 37.10 5.40 42.48
N LEU A 72 36.32 6.46 42.27
CA LEU A 72 34.95 6.37 41.76
C LEU A 72 34.90 5.72 40.37
N VAL A 73 35.83 6.10 39.48
CA VAL A 73 35.95 5.50 38.14
C VAL A 73 36.20 4.00 38.22
N ARG A 74 37.07 3.51 39.13
CA ARG A 74 37.33 2.07 39.28
C ARG A 74 36.13 1.31 39.83
N ILE A 75 35.38 1.92 40.77
CA ILE A 75 34.16 1.33 41.33
C ILE A 75 33.09 1.18 40.22
N LEU A 76 32.90 2.22 39.41
CA LEU A 76 31.96 2.21 38.29
C LEU A 76 32.39 1.24 37.17
N GLN A 77 33.69 1.17 36.86
CA GLN A 77 34.24 0.18 35.91
C GLN A 77 34.04 -1.27 36.38
N ARG A 78 34.07 -1.52 37.70
CA ARG A 78 33.76 -2.85 38.24
C ARG A 78 32.27 -3.15 38.15
N LEU A 79 31.41 -2.18 38.48
CA LEU A 79 29.97 -2.31 38.31
C LEU A 79 29.59 -2.62 36.85
N ALA A 80 30.14 -1.87 35.89
CA ALA A 80 29.89 -2.06 34.46
C ALA A 80 30.36 -3.44 33.93
N ARG A 81 31.46 -3.96 34.47
CA ARG A 81 31.99 -5.29 34.15
C ARG A 81 31.11 -6.40 34.72
N ASP A 82 30.73 -6.27 36.00
CA ASP A 82 29.93 -7.26 36.72
C ASP A 82 28.48 -7.32 36.18
N MET A 83 27.97 -6.21 35.62
CA MET A 83 26.68 -6.14 34.91
C MET A 83 26.70 -6.76 33.50
N GLY A 84 27.80 -7.40 33.08
CA GLY A 84 27.84 -8.15 31.82
C GLY A 84 28.14 -7.31 30.58
N SER A 85 29.09 -6.37 30.66
CA SER A 85 29.71 -5.77 29.47
C SER A 85 30.49 -6.82 28.67
N SER A 86 29.78 -7.56 27.80
CA SER A 86 30.34 -8.34 26.70
C SER A 86 30.60 -7.40 25.50
N ALA A 87 31.39 -6.34 25.69
CA ALA A 87 31.73 -5.38 24.63
C ALA A 87 32.94 -5.82 23.77
N GLY A 88 33.05 -7.12 23.47
CA GLY A 88 34.16 -7.70 22.70
C GLY A 88 33.84 -8.13 21.26
N SER A 89 32.58 -8.25 20.87
CA SER A 89 32.21 -8.96 19.62
C SER A 89 31.65 -8.11 18.48
N HIS A 90 31.28 -6.84 18.69
CA HIS A 90 30.60 -6.04 17.64
C HIS A 90 31.40 -4.89 17.00
N LEU A 91 32.70 -4.74 17.31
CA LEU A 91 33.59 -3.76 16.66
C LEU A 91 34.73 -4.43 15.89
N ARG A 92 34.40 -5.34 14.97
CA ARG A 92 35.31 -5.77 13.90
C ARG A 92 34.63 -5.73 12.53
N GLN A 93 34.20 -4.55 12.10
CA GLN A 93 34.16 -4.23 10.68
C GLN A 93 34.17 -2.71 10.47
N GLY A 94 35.36 -2.16 10.23
CA GLY A 94 35.53 -0.77 9.83
C GLY A 94 36.83 -0.16 10.35
N GLN A 95 37.81 -0.02 9.45
CA GLN A 95 39.10 0.65 9.59
C GLN A 95 40.22 -0.08 10.36
N ARG A 96 41.22 -0.50 9.56
CA ARG A 96 42.57 -0.88 10.01
C ARG A 96 43.30 0.38 10.48
N THR A 97 43.69 0.41 11.75
CA THR A 97 44.88 1.10 12.24
C THR A 97 45.60 0.19 13.23
N ASP A 98 46.93 0.18 13.17
CA ASP A 98 47.85 -0.83 13.70
C ASP A 98 47.72 -1.17 15.20
N PRO A 99 48.04 -2.41 15.64
CA PRO A 99 47.78 -2.86 17.01
C PRO A 99 48.86 -2.49 18.05
N ASP A 100 49.97 -1.86 17.67
CA ASP A 100 51.14 -1.75 18.55
C ASP A 100 51.32 -0.39 19.27
N SER A 101 50.32 0.50 19.23
CA SER A 101 50.38 1.79 19.95
C SER A 101 49.41 1.91 21.14
N ALA A 102 48.57 0.90 21.39
CA ALA A 102 47.47 0.99 22.36
C ALA A 102 47.87 0.69 23.82
N VAL A 103 49.11 0.28 24.11
CA VAL A 103 49.54 -0.11 25.46
C VAL A 103 50.21 1.04 26.23
N SER A 104 50.68 2.10 25.56
CA SER A 104 51.39 3.23 26.21
C SER A 104 50.54 4.48 26.50
N SER A 105 49.22 4.46 26.30
CA SER A 105 48.34 5.63 26.55
C SER A 105 47.27 5.41 27.64
N ARG A 106 47.53 4.46 28.56
CA ARG A 106 46.62 4.09 29.67
C ARG A 106 46.94 4.76 31.01
N GLN A 107 48.00 5.56 31.07
CA GLN A 107 48.31 6.43 32.20
C GLN A 107 48.33 7.87 31.66
N GLU A 108 47.58 8.76 32.32
CA GLU A 108 47.42 10.19 31.98
C GLU A 108 46.43 10.50 30.84
N LYS A 109 45.12 10.34 31.10
CA LYS A 109 44.07 11.10 30.41
C LYS A 109 43.22 11.80 31.46
N GLY A 110 43.03 13.12 31.31
CA GLY A 110 42.40 14.00 32.30
C GLY A 110 40.98 13.57 32.71
N THR A 111 40.48 14.17 33.78
CA THR A 111 39.15 13.93 34.38
C THR A 111 38.00 13.89 33.36
N ASP A 112 38.07 14.73 32.32
CA ASP A 112 37.05 14.87 31.28
C ASP A 112 36.91 13.61 30.39
N ALA A 113 38.02 12.93 30.08
CA ALA A 113 38.00 11.70 29.26
C ALA A 113 37.42 10.50 30.03
N GLY A 114 37.62 10.46 31.35
CA GLY A 114 37.03 9.43 32.21
C GLY A 114 35.51 9.58 32.36
N VAL A 115 35.03 10.84 32.44
CA VAL A 115 33.59 11.15 32.47
C VAL A 115 32.92 10.73 31.15
N LEU A 116 33.52 11.06 30.01
CA LEU A 116 33.01 10.67 28.69
C LEU A 116 32.86 9.14 28.57
N LEU A 117 33.88 8.38 28.97
CA LEU A 117 33.85 6.91 28.91
C LEU A 117 32.75 6.34 29.81
N CYS A 118 32.58 6.89 31.02
CA CYS A 118 31.53 6.45 31.93
C CYS A 118 30.13 6.71 31.38
N ILE A 119 29.89 7.86 30.75
CA ILE A 119 28.59 8.17 30.13
C ILE A 119 28.33 7.23 28.93
N LEU A 120 29.37 6.94 28.14
CA LEU A 120 29.28 6.00 27.02
C LEU A 120 28.94 4.58 27.48
N ASP A 121 29.52 4.13 28.59
CA ASP A 121 29.20 2.82 29.17
C ASP A 121 27.76 2.80 29.70
N LEU A 122 27.30 3.90 30.31
CA LEU A 122 25.93 4.04 30.82
C LEU A 122 24.86 4.06 29.70
N SER A 123 25.20 4.58 28.51
CA SER A 123 24.27 4.55 27.36
C SER A 123 24.11 3.14 26.77
N GLN A 124 25.06 2.23 27.02
CA GLN A 124 25.09 0.87 26.48
C GLN A 124 24.56 -0.20 27.44
N VAL A 125 24.08 0.19 28.62
CA VAL A 125 23.53 -0.76 29.61
C VAL A 125 22.35 -1.51 29.01
N ASP A 126 22.40 -2.85 29.04
CA ASP A 126 21.28 -3.69 28.61
C ASP A 126 20.14 -3.60 29.64
N LYS A 127 18.98 -3.16 29.16
CA LYS A 127 17.82 -2.84 29.99
C LYS A 127 16.75 -3.94 29.96
N GLN A 128 16.99 -5.05 29.23
CA GLN A 128 16.03 -6.16 29.12
C GLN A 128 15.71 -6.82 30.46
N SER A 129 16.59 -6.68 31.46
CA SER A 129 16.40 -7.23 32.81
C SER A 129 15.64 -6.31 33.77
N PHE A 130 15.32 -5.07 33.37
CA PHE A 130 14.66 -4.09 34.24
C PHE A 130 13.14 -4.29 34.25
N SER A 131 12.51 -4.11 35.40
CA SER A 131 11.06 -3.91 35.47
C SER A 131 10.67 -2.61 34.77
N HIS A 132 9.48 -2.54 34.17
CA HIS A 132 9.00 -1.37 33.41
C HIS A 132 9.19 -0.03 34.17
N ASP A 133 8.82 0.01 35.45
CA ASP A 133 8.93 1.24 36.26
C ASP A 133 10.40 1.65 36.52
N ALA A 134 11.27 0.67 36.75
CA ALA A 134 12.71 0.91 36.95
C ALA A 134 13.38 1.39 35.65
N HIS A 135 12.90 0.93 34.50
CA HIS A 135 13.37 1.36 33.19
C HIS A 135 13.02 2.83 32.92
N GLU A 136 11.76 3.24 33.17
CA GLU A 136 11.33 4.63 32.99
C GLU A 136 12.04 5.58 33.98
N ASP A 137 12.23 5.15 35.23
CA ASP A 137 12.97 5.93 36.22
C ASP A 137 14.45 6.08 35.88
N TRP A 138 15.08 5.03 35.35
CA TRP A 138 16.45 5.09 34.85
C TRP A 138 16.57 6.06 33.69
N ASP A 139 15.73 5.91 32.66
CA ASP A 139 15.75 6.77 31.47
C ASP A 139 15.54 8.23 31.84
N ARG A 140 14.57 8.53 32.73
CA ARG A 140 14.34 9.89 33.21
C ARG A 140 15.58 10.49 33.88
N LYS A 141 16.21 9.77 34.80
CA LYS A 141 17.39 10.26 35.54
C LYS A 141 18.62 10.38 34.63
N TYR A 142 18.83 9.41 33.77
CA TYR A 142 19.95 9.39 32.83
C TYR A 142 19.83 10.53 31.81
N LEU A 143 18.65 10.75 31.22
CA LEU A 143 18.40 11.84 30.27
C LEU A 143 18.54 13.22 30.94
N GLN A 144 18.10 13.37 32.19
CA GLN A 144 18.33 14.60 32.96
C GLN A 144 19.82 14.87 33.19
N LEU A 145 20.60 13.84 33.54
CA LEU A 145 22.05 13.93 33.69
C LEU A 145 22.72 14.31 32.36
N LEU A 146 22.38 13.61 31.28
CA LEU A 146 22.93 13.83 29.95
C LEU A 146 22.64 15.26 29.46
N TYR A 147 21.39 15.72 29.61
CA TYR A 147 21.02 17.09 29.29
C TYR A 147 21.79 18.10 30.15
N GLY A 148 21.91 17.86 31.45
CA GLY A 148 22.65 18.72 32.37
C GLY A 148 24.11 18.90 31.97
N ILE A 149 24.76 17.83 31.52
CA ILE A 149 26.15 17.89 31.05
C ILE A 149 26.27 18.65 29.73
N CYS A 150 25.34 18.43 28.79
CA CYS A 150 25.37 19.10 27.48
C CYS A 150 25.00 20.60 27.55
N ALA A 151 24.08 20.98 28.44
CA ALA A 151 23.50 22.33 28.49
C ALA A 151 24.14 23.25 29.56
N ASP A 152 24.58 22.72 30.70
CA ASP A 152 25.04 23.56 31.82
C ASP A 152 26.38 24.24 31.48
N SER A 153 26.42 25.57 31.62
CA SER A 153 27.60 26.40 31.39
C SER A 153 28.73 26.12 32.39
N LYS A 154 28.45 25.40 33.48
CA LYS A 154 29.44 24.94 34.47
C LYS A 154 30.46 23.94 33.89
N TYR A 155 30.12 23.22 32.83
CA TYR A 155 31.03 22.25 32.19
C TYR A 155 31.86 22.87 31.07
N SER A 156 33.11 22.41 30.91
CA SER A 156 34.03 22.92 29.90
C SER A 156 33.44 22.75 28.48
N LEU A 157 33.59 23.76 27.62
CA LEU A 157 33.07 23.71 26.24
C LEU A 157 33.54 22.46 25.45
N PRO A 158 34.81 21.99 25.58
CA PRO A 158 35.27 20.77 24.94
C PRO A 158 34.51 19.53 25.43
N LEU A 159 34.32 19.37 26.75
CA LEU A 159 33.59 18.24 27.32
C LEU A 159 32.13 18.21 26.85
N ARG A 160 31.47 19.37 26.80
CA ARG A 160 30.09 19.49 26.29
C ARG A 160 29.97 19.05 24.84
N GLN A 161 30.89 19.51 23.98
CA GLN A 161 30.90 19.13 22.57
C GLN A 161 31.26 17.66 22.37
N GLU A 162 32.20 17.12 23.14
CA GLU A 162 32.56 15.70 23.06
C GLU A 162 31.43 14.78 23.52
N VAL A 163 30.76 15.07 24.64
CA VAL A 163 29.60 14.29 25.11
C VAL A 163 28.45 14.39 24.13
N PHE A 164 28.15 15.59 23.62
CA PHE A 164 27.09 15.76 22.62
C PHE A 164 27.39 15.00 21.32
N GLN A 165 28.63 15.04 20.81
CA GLN A 165 28.99 14.36 19.56
C GLN A 165 29.16 12.84 19.71
N LYS A 166 29.79 12.37 20.78
CA LYS A 166 30.14 10.95 20.96
C LYS A 166 29.09 10.14 21.70
N VAL A 167 28.18 10.79 22.43
CA VAL A 167 27.10 10.10 23.15
C VAL A 167 25.76 10.45 22.53
N GLU A 168 25.28 11.68 22.67
CA GLU A 168 23.90 12.03 22.26
C GLU A 168 23.69 11.89 20.74
N ARG A 169 24.62 12.37 19.90
CA ARG A 169 24.51 12.19 18.44
C ARG A 169 24.68 10.76 17.97
N GLN A 170 25.33 9.90 18.75
CA GLN A 170 25.55 8.50 18.40
C GLN A 170 24.36 7.63 18.82
N PHE A 171 23.72 7.90 19.96
CA PHE A 171 22.65 7.07 20.52
C PHE A 171 21.25 7.70 20.47
N MET A 172 21.14 9.01 20.28
CA MET A 172 19.89 9.80 20.14
C MET A 172 18.84 9.52 21.23
N LEU A 173 19.28 9.28 22.46
CA LEU A 173 18.40 8.92 23.56
C LEU A 173 17.49 10.09 23.96
N GLY A 174 17.98 11.33 23.84
CA GLY A 174 17.21 12.53 24.14
C GLY A 174 16.07 12.79 23.15
N LEU A 175 16.31 12.59 21.85
CA LEU A 175 15.27 12.75 20.82
C LEU A 175 14.21 11.64 20.87
N ARG A 176 14.59 10.43 21.30
CA ARG A 176 13.68 9.28 21.50
C ARG A 176 12.85 9.37 22.78
N ALA A 177 13.06 10.37 23.62
CA ALA A 177 12.37 10.48 24.91
C ALA A 177 10.84 10.49 24.73
N ARG A 178 10.16 9.64 25.51
CA ARG A 178 8.68 9.60 25.56
C ARG A 178 8.11 10.91 26.10
N ASP A 179 8.80 11.54 27.05
CA ASP A 179 8.42 12.81 27.65
C ASP A 179 8.65 13.99 26.67
N PRO A 180 7.59 14.69 26.23
CA PRO A 180 7.71 15.82 25.29
C PRO A 180 8.60 16.95 25.82
N GLU A 181 8.60 17.21 27.13
CA GLU A 181 9.37 18.31 27.71
C GLU A 181 10.88 18.01 27.69
N ILE A 182 11.27 16.77 27.94
CA ILE A 182 12.66 16.32 27.81
C ILE A 182 13.07 16.33 26.33
N ARG A 183 12.24 15.78 25.45
CA ARG A 183 12.48 15.77 24.00
C ARG A 183 12.70 17.18 23.46
N LYS A 184 11.85 18.14 23.84
CA LYS A 184 11.97 19.56 23.46
C LYS A 184 13.28 20.19 23.93
N LYS A 185 13.71 19.90 25.16
CA LYS A 185 15.00 20.38 25.70
C LYS A 185 16.19 19.87 24.88
N PHE A 186 16.23 18.59 24.55
CA PHE A 186 17.27 18.04 23.68
C PHE A 186 17.19 18.60 22.27
N PHE A 187 15.99 18.71 21.69
CA PHE A 187 15.79 19.30 20.37
C PHE A 187 16.37 20.72 20.26
N LEU A 188 16.21 21.55 21.29
CA LEU A 188 16.79 22.90 21.31
C LEU A 188 18.32 22.89 21.16
N LEU A 189 19.03 21.93 21.77
CA LEU A 189 20.47 21.77 21.60
C LEU A 189 20.85 21.48 20.13
N TYR A 190 20.07 20.64 19.46
CA TYR A 190 20.25 20.38 18.03
C TYR A 190 19.95 21.62 17.19
N HIS A 191 18.83 22.30 17.46
CA HIS A 191 18.43 23.51 16.75
C HIS A 191 19.48 24.63 16.85
N GLU A 192 20.03 24.86 18.06
CA GLU A 192 21.06 25.88 18.30
C GLU A 192 22.41 25.52 17.69
N SER A 193 22.74 24.23 17.62
CA SER A 193 23.99 23.75 16.99
C SER A 193 24.00 23.93 15.47
N LEU A 194 22.82 24.05 14.84
CA LEU A 194 22.65 24.13 13.40
C LEU A 194 22.37 25.56 12.94
N ARG A 195 22.94 25.93 11.79
CA ARG A 195 22.63 27.23 11.16
C ARG A 195 21.17 27.26 10.68
N LYS A 196 20.61 28.47 10.57
CA LYS A 196 19.21 28.71 10.15
C LYS A 196 18.96 28.57 8.64
N SER A 197 19.96 28.16 7.84
CA SER A 197 19.76 27.96 6.40
C SER A 197 19.09 26.62 6.12
N LEU A 198 18.09 26.65 5.23
CA LEU A 198 17.34 25.47 4.79
C LEU A 198 18.24 24.41 4.16
N PHE A 199 19.16 24.83 3.28
CA PHE A 199 20.13 23.93 2.64
C PHE A 199 21.00 23.21 3.68
N ILE A 200 21.52 23.93 4.67
CA ILE A 200 22.41 23.35 5.69
C ILE A 200 21.67 22.34 6.57
N ARG A 201 20.40 22.61 6.91
CA ARG A 201 19.59 21.64 7.67
C ARG A 201 19.26 20.40 6.86
N LEU A 202 18.89 20.56 5.59
CA LEU A 202 18.64 19.42 4.72
C LEU A 202 19.91 18.61 4.48
N GLN A 203 21.04 19.28 4.24
CA GLN A 203 22.35 18.65 4.12
C GLN A 203 22.73 17.90 5.40
N TYR A 204 22.43 18.47 6.57
CA TYR A 204 22.67 17.80 7.84
C TYR A 204 21.87 16.50 7.95
N ILE A 205 20.57 16.54 7.65
CA ILE A 205 19.68 15.37 7.71
C ILE A 205 20.11 14.27 6.73
N ILE A 206 20.50 14.65 5.50
CA ILE A 206 20.78 13.68 4.43
C ILE A 206 22.22 13.16 4.44
N GLN A 207 23.21 14.03 4.72
CA GLN A 207 24.63 13.74 4.52
C GLN A 207 25.43 13.59 5.82
N LEU A 208 25.14 14.39 6.84
CA LEU A 208 26.02 14.52 8.02
C LEU A 208 25.56 13.66 9.20
N GLN A 209 24.26 13.56 9.43
CA GLN A 209 23.72 12.80 10.54
C GLN A 209 23.62 11.31 10.20
N ASP A 210 24.11 10.47 11.09
CA ASP A 210 23.88 9.04 11.04
C ASP A 210 22.62 8.69 11.86
N TRP A 211 21.67 7.98 11.24
CA TRP A 211 20.37 7.66 11.83
C TRP A 211 20.29 6.20 12.31
N GLU A 212 21.41 5.47 12.34
CA GLU A 212 21.45 4.06 12.74
C GLU A 212 20.84 3.81 14.14
N ALA A 213 21.00 4.73 15.08
CA ALA A 213 20.42 4.63 16.42
C ALA A 213 18.88 4.68 16.45
N LEU A 214 18.26 5.32 15.44
CA LEU A 214 16.81 5.40 15.27
C LEU A 214 16.33 4.50 14.12
N SER A 215 17.10 3.49 13.76
CA SER A 215 16.77 2.59 12.65
C SER A 215 15.53 1.72 12.89
N ASP A 216 15.04 1.61 14.12
CA ASP A 216 13.80 0.92 14.47
C ASP A 216 12.55 1.82 14.46
N VAL A 217 12.70 3.15 14.41
CA VAL A 217 11.63 4.15 14.52
C VAL A 217 11.61 5.08 13.31
N PHE A 218 10.45 5.68 12.99
CA PHE A 218 10.29 6.59 11.86
C PHE A 218 11.04 7.93 12.06
N TRP A 219 12.37 7.93 11.97
CA TRP A 219 13.24 9.06 12.32
C TRP A 219 13.02 10.33 11.49
N LEU A 220 12.30 10.25 10.35
CA LEU A 220 11.92 11.42 9.58
C LEU A 220 11.07 12.41 10.36
N GLU A 221 10.40 11.99 11.43
CA GLU A 221 9.76 12.90 12.39
C GLU A 221 10.76 13.94 12.93
N GLN A 222 11.99 13.50 13.27
CA GLN A 222 13.06 14.35 13.80
C GLN A 222 13.64 15.25 12.69
N GLY A 223 13.80 14.70 11.48
CA GLY A 223 14.25 15.46 10.31
C GLY A 223 13.26 16.56 9.93
N LEU A 224 11.96 16.24 9.92
CA LEU A 224 10.89 17.18 9.65
C LEU A 224 10.85 18.29 10.71
N ASP A 225 10.99 17.92 11.99
CA ASP A 225 11.05 18.86 13.10
C ASP A 225 12.19 19.89 12.93
N LEU A 226 13.38 19.41 12.55
CA LEU A 226 14.52 20.27 12.23
C LEU A 226 14.26 21.21 11.05
N LEU A 227 13.53 20.77 10.01
CA LEU A 227 13.17 21.61 8.87
C LEU A 227 12.13 22.66 9.24
N LEU A 228 11.05 22.25 9.91
CA LEU A 228 9.94 23.11 10.30
C LEU A 228 10.36 24.17 11.33
N ALA A 229 11.34 23.88 12.17
CA ALA A 229 11.87 24.84 13.13
C ALA A 229 12.61 26.03 12.47
N ILE A 230 12.82 26.07 11.15
CA ILE A 230 13.34 27.27 10.46
C ILE A 230 12.23 28.32 10.23
N LEU A 231 10.96 27.88 10.21
CA LEU A 231 9.84 28.74 9.88
C LEU A 231 9.74 29.93 10.84
N VAL A 232 9.36 31.09 10.30
CA VAL A 232 9.17 32.30 11.10
C VAL A 232 7.82 32.21 11.78
N GLU A 233 7.85 31.95 13.08
CA GLU A 233 6.68 31.70 13.94
C GLU A 233 5.69 32.87 14.01
N ASP A 234 6.19 34.12 13.98
CA ASP A 234 5.37 35.33 14.20
C ASP A 234 4.53 35.77 12.98
N LYS A 235 4.70 35.13 11.82
CA LYS A 235 3.99 35.54 10.59
C LYS A 235 2.52 35.10 10.61
N PRO A 236 1.59 35.89 10.05
CA PRO A 236 0.19 35.49 9.93
C PRO A 236 0.02 34.40 8.87
N ILE A 237 -0.89 33.44 9.13
CA ILE A 237 -1.26 32.41 8.16
C ILE A 237 -2.40 32.90 7.28
N THR A 238 -2.35 32.59 5.99
CA THR A 238 -3.49 32.78 5.08
C THR A 238 -3.73 31.52 4.27
N LEU A 239 -5.00 31.25 3.96
CA LEU A 239 -5.38 30.16 3.08
C LEU A 239 -4.92 30.47 1.65
N ALA A 240 -4.51 29.41 0.93
CA ALA A 240 -4.11 29.52 -0.46
C ALA A 240 -5.22 30.18 -1.32
N PRO A 241 -4.88 30.93 -2.39
CA PRO A 241 -5.85 31.71 -3.16
C PRO A 241 -7.00 30.90 -3.76
N ASN A 242 -6.78 29.60 -4.00
CA ASN A 242 -7.73 28.64 -4.55
C ASN A 242 -8.60 27.94 -3.48
N SER A 243 -8.44 28.27 -2.20
CA SER A 243 -9.24 27.69 -1.12
C SER A 243 -10.66 28.23 -1.17
N ALA A 244 -11.66 27.35 -1.04
CA ALA A 244 -13.04 27.77 -0.93
C ALA A 244 -13.24 28.65 0.32
N ARG A 245 -13.86 29.83 0.14
CA ARG A 245 -14.17 30.76 1.22
C ARG A 245 -15.68 30.94 1.30
N VAL A 246 -16.19 31.01 2.53
CA VAL A 246 -17.58 31.43 2.77
C VAL A 246 -17.68 32.92 2.44
N GLN A 247 -18.82 33.36 1.92
CA GLN A 247 -19.06 34.79 1.69
C GLN A 247 -19.00 35.55 3.03
N PRO A 248 -18.33 36.71 3.09
CA PRO A 248 -18.32 37.53 4.30
C PRO A 248 -19.74 37.93 4.70
N VAL A 249 -20.10 37.70 5.97
CA VAL A 249 -21.42 38.07 6.54
C VAL A 249 -21.63 39.59 6.52
N VAL A 250 -20.55 40.36 6.56
CA VAL A 250 -20.56 41.81 6.47
C VAL A 250 -19.88 42.19 5.16
N VAL A 251 -20.67 42.50 4.14
CA VAL A 251 -20.16 43.21 2.97
C VAL A 251 -19.80 44.59 3.51
N SER A 252 -18.51 44.93 3.57
CA SER A 252 -18.11 46.32 3.77
C SER A 252 -18.78 47.11 2.66
N SER A 253 -19.85 47.83 2.99
CA SER A 253 -20.57 48.67 2.06
C SER A 253 -19.56 49.68 1.51
N SER A 254 -19.07 49.44 0.31
CA SER A 254 -18.46 50.48 -0.49
C SER A 254 -19.51 51.57 -0.64
N LEU A 255 -19.23 52.71 0.00
CA LEU A 255 -19.91 53.99 -0.05
C LEU A 255 -20.91 54.12 -1.23
N PRO A 256 -22.22 54.29 -0.98
CA PRO A 256 -23.06 55.00 -1.93
C PRO A 256 -22.72 56.48 -1.81
N ASP A 257 -22.13 57.06 -2.86
CA ASP A 257 -22.10 58.50 -3.06
C ASP A 257 -23.51 59.07 -2.89
N SER A 258 -23.76 59.78 -1.78
CA SER A 258 -24.79 60.81 -1.72
C SER A 258 -24.56 61.74 -0.54
N SER A 259 -24.19 62.97 -0.88
CA SER A 259 -24.22 64.16 -0.03
C SER A 259 -25.60 64.34 0.63
N GLY A 260 -25.64 64.42 1.96
CA GLY A 260 -26.87 64.78 2.67
C GLY A 260 -26.80 64.70 4.20
N MET A 261 -26.37 65.80 4.81
CA MET A 261 -26.55 66.20 6.22
C MET A 261 -25.85 65.39 7.34
N GLN A 262 -24.86 66.06 7.93
CA GLN A 262 -24.32 65.81 9.27
C GLN A 262 -25.41 65.87 10.33
N GLN A 263 -25.48 64.85 11.20
CA GLN A 263 -26.08 64.98 12.52
C GLN A 263 -25.00 64.78 13.58
N LEU A 264 -24.91 65.76 14.47
CA LEU A 264 -23.85 65.99 15.45
C LEU A 264 -23.67 64.81 16.42
N VAL A 265 -22.40 64.43 16.63
CA VAL A 265 -21.96 63.59 17.73
C VAL A 265 -22.09 64.39 19.04
N ALA A 266 -22.93 63.91 19.96
CA ALA A 266 -22.92 64.32 21.34
C ALA A 266 -22.07 63.32 22.14
N ASP A 267 -21.08 63.85 22.87
CA ASP A 267 -20.27 63.14 23.87
C ASP A 267 -21.16 62.36 24.85
N VAL A 268 -20.83 61.07 25.07
CA VAL A 268 -21.27 60.32 26.24
C VAL A 268 -20.04 59.64 26.86
N PRO A 269 -19.79 59.82 28.17
CA PRO A 269 -18.60 59.32 28.86
C PRO A 269 -18.67 57.82 29.16
N GLU A 270 -17.47 57.25 29.34
CA GLU A 270 -17.19 55.89 29.80
C GLU A 270 -17.99 55.52 31.06
N GLY A 271 -18.56 54.30 31.06
CA GLY A 271 -19.06 53.63 32.26
C GLY A 271 -20.57 53.48 32.35
N SER A 272 -21.12 52.43 31.73
CA SER A 272 -22.25 51.67 32.29
C SER A 272 -22.40 50.34 31.55
N GLU A 273 -22.12 49.25 32.27
CA GLU A 273 -22.50 47.89 31.89
C GLU A 273 -24.02 47.73 32.02
N GLU A 274 -24.79 48.22 31.03
CA GLU A 274 -26.18 47.79 30.74
C GLU A 274 -26.72 48.63 29.56
N ALA A 275 -26.03 48.59 28.42
CA ALA A 275 -26.62 49.06 27.16
C ALA A 275 -27.61 47.97 26.68
N PRO A 276 -28.83 48.34 26.21
CA PRO A 276 -29.73 47.36 25.62
C PRO A 276 -29.00 46.69 24.45
N LEU A 277 -29.08 45.35 24.38
CA LEU A 277 -28.51 44.55 23.29
C LEU A 277 -29.17 44.93 21.95
N THR A 278 -28.76 46.05 21.37
CA THR A 278 -29.15 46.41 20.01
C THR A 278 -28.46 45.44 19.07
N PHE A 279 -29.16 45.06 17.99
CA PHE A 279 -28.60 44.18 16.96
C PHE A 279 -27.22 44.67 16.48
N ASP A 280 -27.06 46.00 16.35
CA ASP A 280 -25.80 46.63 15.94
C ASP A 280 -24.67 46.38 16.95
N SER A 281 -24.95 46.44 18.26
CA SER A 281 -23.96 46.14 19.30
C SER A 281 -23.52 44.66 19.27
N LEU A 282 -24.45 43.75 18.95
CA LEU A 282 -24.17 42.32 18.83
C LEU A 282 -23.33 42.02 17.58
N VAL A 283 -23.67 42.64 16.43
CA VAL A 283 -22.92 42.51 15.18
C VAL A 283 -21.51 43.07 15.34
N LEU A 284 -21.34 44.22 16.01
CA LEU A 284 -20.02 44.79 16.29
C LEU A 284 -19.18 43.88 17.21
N LYS A 285 -19.76 43.36 18.30
CA LYS A 285 -19.08 42.40 19.18
C LYS A 285 -18.69 41.11 18.43
N HIS A 286 -19.58 40.59 17.60
CA HIS A 286 -19.30 39.39 16.80
C HIS A 286 -18.20 39.63 15.75
N ALA A 287 -18.23 40.78 15.06
CA ALA A 287 -17.20 41.16 14.10
C ALA A 287 -15.82 41.35 14.77
N GLN A 288 -15.78 41.94 15.97
CA GLN A 288 -14.56 42.05 16.77
C GLN A 288 -14.00 40.68 17.14
N PHE A 289 -14.83 39.78 17.66
CA PHE A 289 -14.45 38.40 17.98
C PHE A 289 -13.88 37.67 16.75
N LEU A 290 -14.55 37.73 15.60
CA LEU A 290 -14.07 37.09 14.37
C LEU A 290 -12.73 37.68 13.90
N ASN A 291 -12.55 39.00 14.01
CA ASN A 291 -11.28 39.66 13.66
C ASN A 291 -10.14 39.28 14.62
N GLU A 292 -10.44 38.96 15.88
CA GLU A 292 -9.45 38.44 16.82
C GLU A 292 -9.10 36.98 16.52
N MET A 293 -10.11 36.13 16.29
CA MET A 293 -9.90 34.71 15.97
C MET A 293 -9.21 34.48 14.62
N ASN A 294 -9.28 35.44 13.70
CA ASN A 294 -8.60 35.38 12.40
C ASN A 294 -7.08 35.70 12.49
N LYS A 295 -6.57 36.16 13.63
CA LYS A 295 -5.14 36.50 13.80
C LYS A 295 -4.27 35.28 14.12
N LEU A 296 -4.44 34.21 13.35
CA LEU A 296 -3.63 32.99 13.53
C LEU A 296 -2.21 33.19 13.02
N GLN A 297 -1.23 32.81 13.83
CA GLN A 297 0.20 32.85 13.52
C GLN A 297 0.71 31.47 13.09
N VAL A 298 1.87 31.43 12.44
CA VAL A 298 2.53 30.17 12.03
C VAL A 298 2.76 29.25 13.23
N ALA A 299 3.13 29.81 14.39
CA ALA A 299 3.34 29.06 15.63
C ALA A 299 2.11 28.24 16.06
N ASP A 300 0.92 28.83 15.96
CA ASP A 300 -0.35 28.24 16.42
C ASP A 300 -0.70 26.96 15.65
N LEU A 301 -0.20 26.82 14.41
CA LEU A 301 -0.40 25.64 13.59
C LEU A 301 0.79 24.68 13.65
N VAL A 302 2.03 25.19 13.53
CA VAL A 302 3.22 24.36 13.35
C VAL A 302 3.62 23.65 14.65
N ILE A 303 3.46 24.27 15.82
CA ILE A 303 3.85 23.65 17.10
C ILE A 303 3.00 22.40 17.40
N PRO A 304 1.65 22.46 17.36
CA PRO A 304 0.83 21.26 17.56
C PRO A 304 1.08 20.19 16.50
N LEU A 305 1.31 20.61 15.25
CA LEU A 305 1.56 19.69 14.14
C LEU A 305 2.86 18.91 14.30
N ARG A 306 3.90 19.53 14.85
CA ARG A 306 5.18 18.87 15.19
C ARG A 306 4.97 17.79 16.25
N GLU A 307 4.21 18.07 17.31
CA GLU A 307 3.92 17.07 18.36
C GLU A 307 3.04 15.92 17.85
N LEU A 308 2.08 16.22 16.96
CA LEU A 308 1.26 15.19 16.33
C LEU A 308 2.12 14.27 15.44
N ALA A 309 3.09 14.82 14.71
CA ALA A 309 4.00 14.05 13.87
C ALA A 309 4.89 13.08 14.68
N HIS A 310 5.28 13.42 15.91
CA HIS A 310 6.00 12.52 16.82
C HIS A 310 5.11 11.43 17.44
N THR A 311 3.78 11.57 17.37
CA THR A 311 2.83 10.60 17.93
C THR A 311 2.38 9.59 16.87
N ASP A 312 2.17 10.03 15.62
CA ASP A 312 1.72 9.20 14.51
C ASP A 312 2.66 9.33 13.29
N ALA A 313 3.30 8.21 12.94
CA ALA A 313 4.19 8.12 11.80
C ALA A 313 3.49 8.43 10.46
N ASN A 314 2.17 8.22 10.34
CA ASN A 314 1.42 8.57 9.12
C ASN A 314 1.35 10.10 8.93
N VAL A 315 1.22 10.85 10.03
CA VAL A 315 1.25 12.31 9.98
C VAL A 315 2.64 12.78 9.56
N ALA A 316 3.69 12.25 10.16
CA ALA A 316 5.08 12.56 9.76
C ALA A 316 5.34 12.21 8.29
N TYR A 317 4.85 11.06 7.82
CA TYR A 317 4.92 10.62 6.42
C TYR A 317 4.27 11.64 5.48
N HIS A 318 3.00 11.97 5.71
CA HIS A 318 2.26 12.92 4.86
C HIS A 318 2.90 14.31 4.86
N LEU A 319 3.35 14.78 6.03
CA LEU A 319 4.03 16.06 6.12
C LEU A 319 5.36 16.06 5.37
N TRP A 320 6.15 15.00 5.47
CA TRP A 320 7.40 14.89 4.70
C TRP A 320 7.14 14.94 3.19
N VAL A 321 6.17 14.16 2.70
CA VAL A 321 5.82 14.09 1.27
C VAL A 321 5.33 15.44 0.74
N LEU A 322 4.67 16.27 1.58
CA LEU A 322 4.24 17.61 1.20
C LEU A 322 5.36 18.66 1.30
N VAL A 323 6.15 18.63 2.38
CA VAL A 323 7.16 19.65 2.69
C VAL A 323 8.43 19.45 1.87
N PHE A 324 8.88 18.22 1.67
CA PHE A 324 10.14 17.94 0.98
C PHE A 324 10.18 18.49 -0.45
N PRO A 325 9.15 18.31 -1.31
CA PRO A 325 9.14 18.91 -2.65
C PRO A 325 9.20 20.44 -2.64
N ILE A 326 8.53 21.08 -1.68
CA ILE A 326 8.55 22.53 -1.52
C ILE A 326 9.97 22.98 -1.16
N VAL A 327 10.58 22.31 -0.18
CA VAL A 327 11.97 22.55 0.23
C VAL A 327 12.92 22.35 -0.96
N TRP A 328 12.78 21.26 -1.71
CA TRP A 328 13.64 20.94 -2.84
C TRP A 328 13.62 22.01 -3.94
N VAL A 329 12.43 22.50 -4.31
CA VAL A 329 12.25 23.55 -5.33
C VAL A 329 12.90 24.87 -4.90
N THR A 330 12.92 25.17 -3.59
CA THR A 330 13.53 26.41 -3.08
C THR A 330 15.07 26.41 -3.09
N LEU A 331 15.71 25.25 -3.22
CA LEU A 331 17.17 25.14 -3.28
C LEU A 331 17.71 25.61 -4.62
N HIS A 332 18.93 26.14 -4.61
CA HIS A 332 19.65 26.47 -5.83
C HIS A 332 20.06 25.20 -6.60
N LYS A 333 20.24 25.31 -7.92
CA LYS A 333 20.62 24.17 -8.77
C LYS A 333 21.92 23.49 -8.32
N GLU A 334 22.91 24.26 -7.85
CA GLU A 334 24.18 23.73 -7.34
C GLU A 334 23.99 22.94 -6.04
N GLU A 335 23.09 23.39 -5.17
CA GLU A 335 22.71 22.74 -3.91
C GLU A 335 21.98 21.41 -4.19
N GLN A 336 21.04 21.40 -5.13
CA GLN A 336 20.34 20.19 -5.58
C GLN A 336 21.32 19.14 -6.13
N VAL A 337 22.28 19.55 -6.97
CA VAL A 337 23.30 18.65 -7.53
C VAL A 337 24.21 18.10 -6.43
N THR A 338 24.56 18.93 -5.43
CA THR A 338 25.38 18.52 -4.29
C THR A 338 24.68 17.46 -3.43
N LEU A 339 23.35 17.54 -3.27
CA LEU A 339 22.58 16.60 -2.46
C LEU A 339 22.24 15.29 -3.20
N ALA A 340 22.28 15.25 -4.53
CA ALA A 340 21.90 14.06 -5.29
C ALA A 340 22.67 12.78 -4.90
N LYS A 341 24.00 12.84 -4.77
CA LYS A 341 24.83 11.68 -4.36
C LYS A 341 24.61 11.28 -2.89
N PRO A 342 24.59 12.22 -1.92
CA PRO A 342 24.21 11.93 -0.55
C PRO A 342 22.84 11.23 -0.42
N MET A 343 21.83 11.64 -1.19
CA MET A 343 20.50 11.02 -1.15
C MET A 343 20.53 9.54 -1.58
N ILE A 344 21.25 9.23 -2.65
CA ILE A 344 21.47 7.85 -3.09
C ILE A 344 22.15 7.05 -1.97
N THR A 345 23.17 7.64 -1.33
CA THR A 345 23.93 7.00 -0.26
C THR A 345 23.05 6.71 0.96
N LEU A 346 22.20 7.65 1.36
CA LEU A 346 21.24 7.51 2.46
C LEU A 346 20.24 6.39 2.20
N LEU A 347 19.64 6.34 1.01
CA LEU A 347 18.70 5.30 0.62
C LEU A 347 19.35 3.90 0.51
N SER A 348 20.67 3.86 0.32
CA SER A 348 21.43 2.60 0.19
C SER A 348 21.94 2.07 1.55
N LYS A 349 21.63 2.71 2.67
CA LYS A 349 22.07 2.27 4.00
C LYS A 349 21.35 1.00 4.46
N ASP A 350 22.10 0.07 5.03
CA ASP A 350 21.58 -1.23 5.48
C ASP A 350 20.65 -1.16 6.70
N TYR A 351 20.80 -0.13 7.55
CA TYR A 351 20.01 -0.04 8.79
C TYR A 351 18.50 0.11 8.53
N HIS A 352 18.10 0.54 7.33
CA HIS A 352 16.69 0.62 6.94
C HIS A 352 16.00 -0.76 6.95
N LYS A 353 16.75 -1.87 6.84
CA LYS A 353 16.21 -3.23 6.89
C LYS A 353 15.41 -3.52 8.17
N LYS A 354 15.73 -2.86 9.29
CA LYS A 354 14.95 -2.99 10.53
C LYS A 354 13.51 -2.46 10.41
N GLN A 355 13.24 -1.59 9.44
CA GLN A 355 11.91 -1.03 9.15
C GLN A 355 11.23 -1.70 7.95
N GLN A 356 11.80 -2.79 7.42
CA GLN A 356 11.27 -3.43 6.22
C GLN A 356 9.82 -3.90 6.39
N ALA A 357 9.46 -4.34 7.60
CA ALA A 357 8.10 -4.76 7.92
C ALA A 357 7.15 -3.59 8.27
N SER A 358 7.68 -2.41 8.61
CA SER A 358 6.88 -1.27 9.07
C SER A 358 6.13 -0.58 7.94
N ARG A 359 4.91 -0.12 8.21
CA ARG A 359 4.06 0.67 7.31
C ARG A 359 3.46 1.83 8.12
N PRO A 360 3.79 3.11 7.81
CA PRO A 360 4.76 3.56 6.82
C PRO A 360 6.22 3.34 7.28
N ASN A 361 7.14 3.23 6.32
CA ASN A 361 8.59 3.25 6.60
C ASN A 361 9.27 4.49 6.01
N VAL A 362 10.45 4.82 6.53
CA VAL A 362 11.19 6.03 6.14
C VAL A 362 11.56 6.02 4.65
N VAL A 363 11.87 4.85 4.11
CA VAL A 363 12.28 4.71 2.71
C VAL A 363 11.13 5.06 1.76
N GLN A 364 9.89 4.65 2.08
CA GLN A 364 8.69 5.03 1.33
C GLN A 364 8.51 6.55 1.31
N ALA A 365 8.62 7.22 2.45
CA ALA A 365 8.48 8.68 2.55
C ALA A 365 9.57 9.43 1.78
N LEU A 366 10.83 9.00 1.92
CA LEU A 366 11.96 9.57 1.18
C LEU A 366 11.74 9.43 -0.33
N LEU A 367 11.33 8.24 -0.78
CA LEU A 367 11.15 7.95 -2.20
C LEU A 367 9.95 8.68 -2.80
N GLU A 368 8.83 8.79 -2.08
CA GLU A 368 7.65 9.53 -2.54
C GLU A 368 7.93 11.05 -2.59
N GLY A 369 8.57 11.60 -1.55
CA GLY A 369 9.00 13.01 -1.56
C GLY A 369 9.92 13.30 -2.75
N LEU A 370 10.84 12.38 -3.07
CA LEU A 370 11.70 12.46 -4.25
C LEU A 370 10.92 12.40 -5.56
N GLN A 371 9.93 11.50 -5.67
CA GLN A 371 9.09 11.36 -6.85
C GLN A 371 8.32 12.64 -7.19
N LEU A 372 7.74 13.29 -6.18
CA LEU A 372 6.95 14.51 -6.34
C LEU A 372 7.79 15.78 -6.54
N SER A 373 9.11 15.70 -6.34
CA SER A 373 10.02 16.84 -6.45
C SER A 373 10.30 17.23 -7.90
N HIS A 374 10.34 18.55 -8.15
CA HIS A 374 10.63 19.13 -9.48
C HIS A 374 11.78 20.15 -9.37
N PRO A 375 12.88 20.02 -10.13
CA PRO A 375 13.23 18.92 -11.02
C PRO A 375 13.47 17.61 -10.23
N GLN A 376 13.04 16.49 -10.80
CA GLN A 376 13.16 15.16 -10.18
C GLN A 376 14.64 14.75 -10.08
N PRO A 377 15.14 14.35 -8.89
CA PRO A 377 16.53 13.95 -8.72
C PRO A 377 16.83 12.63 -9.44
N ARG A 378 17.93 12.60 -10.21
CA ARG A 378 18.34 11.40 -10.94
C ARG A 378 18.86 10.33 -9.97
N MET A 379 18.24 9.16 -9.99
CA MET A 379 18.64 7.99 -9.20
C MET A 379 18.94 6.77 -10.10
N PRO A 380 19.85 5.87 -9.69
CA PRO A 380 20.09 4.61 -10.40
C PRO A 380 18.85 3.71 -10.43
N SER A 381 18.54 3.14 -11.59
CA SER A 381 17.37 2.27 -11.79
C SER A 381 17.39 1.01 -10.92
N GLU A 382 18.56 0.44 -10.73
CA GLU A 382 18.78 -0.78 -9.94
C GLU A 382 18.49 -0.54 -8.45
N LEU A 383 18.81 0.67 -7.96
CA LEU A 383 18.49 1.07 -6.58
C LEU A 383 16.99 1.28 -6.40
N ILE A 384 16.32 1.95 -7.34
CA ILE A 384 14.86 2.13 -7.30
C ILE A 384 14.15 0.76 -7.29
N LYS A 385 14.59 -0.18 -8.14
CA LYS A 385 14.08 -1.55 -8.16
C LYS A 385 14.25 -2.24 -6.81
N TYR A 386 15.46 -2.19 -6.25
CA TYR A 386 15.76 -2.82 -4.96
C TYR A 386 14.88 -2.26 -3.83
N ILE A 387 14.77 -0.93 -3.76
CA ILE A 387 13.98 -0.25 -2.74
C ILE A 387 12.49 -0.57 -2.89
N GLY A 388 11.97 -0.53 -4.12
CA GLY A 388 10.57 -0.82 -4.44
C GLY A 388 10.14 -2.19 -3.92
N LYS A 389 10.92 -3.24 -4.23
CA LYS A 389 10.66 -4.61 -3.78
C LYS A 389 10.84 -4.77 -2.27
N THR A 390 11.93 -4.23 -1.72
CA THR A 390 12.35 -4.54 -0.33
C THR A 390 11.46 -3.84 0.69
N TYR A 391 11.14 -2.56 0.46
CA TYR A 391 10.44 -1.70 1.44
C TYR A 391 8.96 -1.45 1.09
N ASN A 392 8.38 -2.27 0.20
CA ASN A 392 6.99 -2.16 -0.26
C ASN A 392 6.67 -0.75 -0.81
N ALA A 393 7.58 -0.21 -1.61
CA ALA A 393 7.45 1.08 -2.29
C ALA A 393 7.15 0.89 -3.79
N TRP A 394 6.39 -0.16 -4.13
CA TRP A 394 6.18 -0.63 -5.51
C TRP A 394 5.64 0.46 -6.45
N HIS A 395 4.50 1.07 -6.12
CA HIS A 395 3.87 2.07 -6.99
C HIS A 395 4.70 3.36 -7.12
N ILE A 396 5.42 3.73 -6.07
CA ILE A 396 6.34 4.88 -6.06
C ILE A 396 7.53 4.58 -7.01
N ALA A 397 8.14 3.39 -6.86
CA ALA A 397 9.25 2.93 -7.69
C ALA A 397 8.86 2.77 -9.17
N LEU A 398 7.66 2.23 -9.45
CA LEU A 398 7.12 2.10 -10.80
C LEU A 398 6.94 3.48 -11.45
N ALA A 399 6.28 4.42 -10.78
CA ALA A 399 6.06 5.75 -11.33
C ALA A 399 7.37 6.52 -11.60
N LEU A 400 8.37 6.36 -10.72
CA LEU A 400 9.73 6.87 -10.93
C LEU A 400 10.39 6.24 -12.17
N LEU A 401 10.38 4.91 -12.28
CA LEU A 401 11.01 4.21 -13.39
C LEU A 401 10.29 4.45 -14.71
N GLU A 402 8.96 4.54 -14.74
CA GLU A 402 8.19 4.90 -15.92
C GLU A 402 8.56 6.30 -16.42
N SER A 403 8.63 7.28 -15.50
CA SER A 403 9.07 8.64 -15.80
C SER A 403 10.51 8.64 -16.36
N HIS A 404 11.42 7.91 -15.71
CA HIS A 404 12.81 7.77 -16.17
C HIS A 404 12.91 7.08 -17.54
N VAL A 405 12.10 6.05 -17.82
CA VAL A 405 12.07 5.35 -19.13
C VAL A 405 11.65 6.31 -20.24
N MET A 406 10.73 7.24 -19.96
CA MET A 406 10.30 8.27 -20.92
C MET A 406 11.34 9.38 -21.10
N LEU A 407 12.03 9.78 -20.04
CA LEU A 407 13.07 10.83 -20.09
C LEU A 407 14.39 10.32 -20.68
N PHE A 408 14.78 9.08 -20.39
CA PHE A 408 16.06 8.47 -20.76
C PHE A 408 15.85 7.30 -21.74
N MET A 409 15.28 7.61 -22.91
CA MET A 409 14.92 6.59 -23.90
C MET A 409 16.10 5.72 -24.38
N ASN A 410 17.35 6.15 -24.23
CA ASN A 410 18.52 5.37 -24.67
C ASN A 410 19.11 4.46 -23.57
N GLU A 411 18.61 4.52 -22.34
CA GLU A 411 19.13 3.71 -21.22
C GLU A 411 18.35 2.41 -21.03
N THR A 412 18.90 1.28 -21.51
CA THR A 412 18.22 -0.03 -21.47
C THR A 412 18.00 -0.54 -20.04
N LYS A 413 18.93 -0.26 -19.13
CA LYS A 413 18.88 -0.66 -17.72
C LYS A 413 17.63 -0.20 -16.98
N CYS A 414 17.11 0.98 -17.33
CA CYS A 414 15.90 1.51 -16.73
C CYS A 414 14.67 0.71 -17.15
N SER A 415 14.56 0.38 -18.45
CA SER A 415 13.50 -0.50 -18.95
C SER A 415 13.63 -1.94 -18.44
N GLU A 416 14.84 -2.46 -18.28
CA GLU A 416 15.08 -3.80 -17.71
C GLU A 416 14.64 -3.84 -16.24
N SER A 417 14.99 -2.82 -15.46
CA SER A 417 14.57 -2.72 -14.05
C SER A 417 13.06 -2.58 -13.90
N LEU A 418 12.41 -1.83 -14.79
CA LEU A 418 10.95 -1.69 -14.83
C LEU A 418 10.26 -3.00 -15.25
N ALA A 419 10.78 -3.69 -16.26
CA ALA A 419 10.25 -4.98 -16.71
C ALA A 419 10.31 -6.04 -15.60
N GLU A 420 11.36 -6.01 -14.78
CA GLU A 420 11.50 -6.92 -13.64
C GLU A 420 10.51 -6.61 -12.52
N LEU A 421 10.22 -5.33 -12.22
CA LEU A 421 9.17 -4.99 -11.25
C LEU A 421 7.79 -5.46 -11.72
N TYR A 422 7.46 -5.30 -13.00
CA TYR A 422 6.21 -5.83 -13.55
C TYR A 422 6.13 -7.35 -13.46
N ARG A 423 7.23 -8.06 -13.73
CA ARG A 423 7.31 -9.52 -13.55
C ARG A 423 7.04 -9.94 -12.11
N LEU A 424 7.65 -9.25 -11.14
CA LEU A 424 7.48 -9.56 -9.72
C LEU A 424 6.06 -9.26 -9.21
N LEU A 425 5.37 -8.28 -9.79
CA LEU A 425 3.96 -7.98 -9.49
C LEU A 425 2.97 -8.84 -10.29
N ASN A 426 3.46 -9.73 -11.15
CA ASN A 426 2.63 -10.56 -12.04
C ASN A 426 1.78 -9.73 -13.02
N GLU A 427 2.31 -8.57 -13.47
CA GLU A 427 1.68 -7.65 -14.44
C GLU A 427 2.24 -7.88 -15.85
N GLU A 428 1.96 -9.05 -16.41
CA GLU A 428 2.57 -9.52 -17.66
C GLU A 428 2.16 -8.67 -18.89
N ASP A 429 0.97 -8.09 -18.92
CA ASP A 429 0.54 -7.22 -20.04
C ASP A 429 1.41 -5.96 -20.16
N MET A 430 1.69 -5.32 -19.03
CA MET A 430 2.56 -4.15 -18.97
C MET A 430 4.00 -4.51 -19.34
N ARG A 431 4.48 -5.66 -18.85
CA ARG A 431 5.80 -6.22 -19.19
C ARG A 431 5.92 -6.49 -20.70
N CYS A 432 4.94 -7.17 -21.30
CA CYS A 432 4.88 -7.44 -22.73
C CYS A 432 4.83 -6.15 -23.55
N GLY A 433 4.03 -5.17 -23.14
CA GLY A 433 3.94 -3.86 -23.78
C GLY A 433 5.29 -3.13 -23.80
N LEU A 434 6.00 -3.13 -22.67
CA LEU A 434 7.31 -2.52 -22.54
C LEU A 434 8.34 -3.20 -23.46
N TRP A 435 8.44 -4.52 -23.44
CA TRP A 435 9.37 -5.26 -24.29
C TRP A 435 9.05 -5.11 -25.78
N LYS A 436 7.78 -5.11 -26.19
CA LYS A 436 7.40 -4.87 -27.59
C LYS A 436 7.84 -3.49 -28.09
N LYS A 437 7.79 -2.46 -27.24
CA LYS A 437 8.24 -1.10 -27.57
C LYS A 437 9.77 -0.96 -27.59
N ARG A 438 10.49 -1.77 -26.81
CA ARG A 438 11.96 -1.68 -26.63
C ARG A 438 12.76 -2.66 -27.49
N SER A 439 12.17 -3.78 -27.87
CA SER A 439 12.80 -4.81 -28.70
C SER A 439 13.20 -4.30 -30.08
N ILE A 440 14.35 -4.75 -30.56
CA ILE A 440 14.86 -4.40 -31.88
C ILE A 440 14.24 -5.33 -32.93
N THR A 441 14.22 -6.63 -32.65
CA THR A 441 13.82 -7.64 -33.65
C THR A 441 12.30 -7.72 -33.82
N ALA A 442 11.86 -8.00 -35.05
CA ALA A 442 10.44 -8.21 -35.34
C ALA A 442 9.95 -9.55 -34.77
N GLU A 443 10.84 -10.54 -34.69
CA GLU A 443 10.59 -11.84 -34.10
C GLU A 443 10.23 -11.73 -32.61
N THR A 444 10.92 -10.89 -31.82
CA THR A 444 10.53 -10.63 -30.42
C THR A 444 9.12 -10.08 -30.32
N ARG A 445 8.78 -9.06 -31.13
CA ARG A 445 7.45 -8.42 -31.09
C ARG A 445 6.34 -9.39 -31.47
N ALA A 446 6.57 -10.21 -32.49
CA ALA A 446 5.63 -11.23 -32.93
C ALA A 446 5.53 -12.38 -31.90
N GLY A 447 6.65 -12.85 -31.35
CA GLY A 447 6.71 -13.91 -30.35
C GLY A 447 5.98 -13.55 -29.06
N LEU A 448 6.24 -12.37 -28.52
CA LEU A 448 5.52 -11.85 -27.35
C LEU A 448 4.03 -11.64 -27.62
N SER A 449 3.64 -11.30 -28.86
CA SER A 449 2.23 -11.20 -29.23
C SER A 449 1.57 -12.57 -29.26
N LEU A 450 2.26 -13.60 -29.75
CA LEU A 450 1.76 -14.98 -29.72
C LEU A 450 1.62 -15.52 -28.28
N VAL A 451 2.59 -15.23 -27.41
CA VAL A 451 2.53 -15.55 -25.98
C VAL A 451 1.30 -14.93 -25.31
N GLN A 452 1.06 -13.64 -25.53
CA GLN A 452 -0.06 -12.92 -24.92
C GLN A 452 -1.44 -13.46 -25.34
N HIS A 453 -1.54 -14.10 -26.50
CA HIS A 453 -2.77 -14.75 -26.99
C HIS A 453 -2.82 -16.26 -26.69
N GLY A 454 -1.83 -16.81 -25.98
CA GLY A 454 -1.79 -18.24 -25.64
C GLY A 454 -1.37 -19.19 -26.77
N TYR A 455 -0.81 -18.68 -27.88
CA TYR A 455 -0.33 -19.52 -28.99
C TYR A 455 1.10 -20.03 -28.73
N TRP A 456 1.26 -20.82 -27.67
CA TRP A 456 2.57 -21.24 -27.13
C TRP A 456 3.49 -21.94 -28.13
N GLN A 457 2.98 -22.90 -28.92
CA GLN A 457 3.80 -23.67 -29.86
C GLN A 457 4.38 -22.81 -30.99
N ARG A 458 3.59 -21.86 -31.50
CA ARG A 458 4.05 -20.91 -32.53
C ARG A 458 5.05 -19.92 -31.94
N ALA A 459 4.80 -19.42 -30.73
CA ALA A 459 5.74 -18.55 -30.03
C ALA A 459 7.08 -19.24 -29.77
N GLN A 460 7.06 -20.46 -29.23
CA GLN A 460 8.25 -21.27 -28.95
C GLN A 460 9.10 -21.48 -30.21
N SER A 461 8.46 -21.85 -31.33
CA SER A 461 9.13 -22.03 -32.62
C SER A 461 9.79 -20.73 -33.11
N LEU A 462 9.13 -19.59 -32.92
CA LEU A 462 9.63 -18.29 -33.35
C LEU A 462 10.82 -17.81 -32.51
N PHE A 463 10.75 -17.98 -31.18
CA PHE A 463 11.89 -17.67 -30.31
C PHE A 463 13.10 -18.56 -30.61
N TYR A 464 12.87 -19.85 -30.87
CA TYR A 464 13.94 -20.76 -31.30
C TYR A 464 14.60 -20.31 -32.61
N GLN A 465 13.79 -19.93 -33.61
CA GLN A 465 14.32 -19.40 -34.87
C GLN A 465 15.13 -18.11 -34.66
N ALA A 466 14.68 -17.20 -33.77
CA ALA A 466 15.42 -15.99 -33.44
C ALA A 466 16.78 -16.31 -32.79
N MET A 467 16.82 -17.25 -31.84
CA MET A 467 18.06 -17.73 -31.21
C MET A 467 19.03 -18.32 -32.24
N VAL A 468 18.54 -19.19 -33.15
CA VAL A 468 19.37 -19.77 -34.23
C VAL A 468 19.96 -18.70 -35.14
N LYS A 469 19.16 -17.72 -35.58
CA LYS A 469 19.62 -16.60 -36.41
C LYS A 469 20.68 -15.76 -35.70
N ALA A 470 20.56 -15.56 -34.39
CA ALA A 470 21.53 -14.84 -33.59
C ALA A 470 22.86 -15.59 -33.50
N THR A 471 22.84 -16.90 -33.24
CA THR A 471 24.05 -17.75 -33.23
C THR A 471 24.73 -17.81 -34.60
N GLN A 472 23.95 -17.75 -35.68
CA GLN A 472 24.47 -17.67 -37.06
C GLN A 472 25.01 -16.28 -37.44
N GLY A 473 24.96 -15.29 -36.54
CA GLY A 473 25.45 -13.93 -36.76
C GLY A 473 24.57 -13.06 -37.66
N THR A 474 23.32 -13.48 -37.95
CA THR A 474 22.41 -12.78 -38.87
C THR A 474 22.08 -11.35 -38.42
N TYR A 475 22.12 -11.09 -37.11
CA TYR A 475 21.80 -9.78 -36.52
C TYR A 475 23.00 -8.85 -36.33
N ASN A 476 24.22 -9.22 -36.77
CA ASN A 476 25.43 -8.38 -36.68
C ASN A 476 25.69 -7.76 -35.29
N ASN A 477 25.40 -8.49 -34.20
CA ASN A 477 25.51 -8.02 -32.80
C ASN A 477 24.72 -6.74 -32.46
N THR A 478 23.68 -6.42 -33.22
CA THR A 478 22.81 -5.27 -32.94
C THR A 478 21.81 -5.55 -31.80
N VAL A 479 21.53 -6.82 -31.53
CA VAL A 479 20.55 -7.25 -30.52
C VAL A 479 21.17 -7.18 -29.12
N PRO A 480 20.52 -6.50 -28.14
CA PRO A 480 21.00 -6.45 -26.78
C PRO A 480 20.98 -7.83 -26.12
N LYS A 481 21.95 -8.10 -25.25
CA LYS A 481 22.00 -9.34 -24.46
C LYS A 481 20.69 -9.60 -23.70
N ALA A 482 20.06 -8.54 -23.16
CA ALA A 482 18.80 -8.64 -22.44
C ALA A 482 17.65 -9.17 -23.32
N GLU A 483 17.61 -8.81 -24.61
CA GLU A 483 16.62 -9.35 -25.56
C GLU A 483 16.89 -10.82 -25.90
N MET A 484 18.17 -11.24 -25.95
CA MET A 484 18.52 -12.66 -26.12
C MET A 484 18.11 -13.50 -24.91
N CYS A 485 18.37 -13.01 -23.69
CA CYS A 485 17.93 -13.67 -22.46
C CYS A 485 16.39 -13.78 -22.40
N LEU A 486 15.67 -12.77 -22.90
CA LEU A 486 14.21 -12.83 -23.01
C LEU A 486 13.75 -13.97 -23.92
N TRP A 487 14.44 -14.26 -25.04
CA TRP A 487 14.08 -15.38 -25.90
C TRP A 487 14.19 -16.72 -25.19
N GLU A 488 15.28 -16.93 -24.44
CA GLU A 488 15.49 -18.14 -23.64
C GLU A 488 14.41 -18.27 -22.55
N GLU A 489 14.15 -17.20 -21.79
CA GLU A 489 13.12 -17.17 -20.75
C GLU A 489 11.73 -17.50 -21.32
N GLN A 490 11.34 -16.84 -22.41
CA GLN A 490 10.02 -17.03 -23.02
C GLN A 490 9.89 -18.40 -23.70
N TRP A 491 10.98 -18.95 -24.23
CA TRP A 491 10.99 -20.31 -24.78
C TRP A 491 10.75 -21.35 -23.67
N LEU A 492 11.45 -21.22 -22.54
CA LEU A 492 11.26 -22.08 -21.36
C LEU A 492 9.85 -21.94 -20.79
N TYR A 493 9.33 -20.72 -20.73
CA TYR A 493 7.95 -20.47 -20.31
C TYR A 493 6.95 -21.17 -21.24
N CYS A 494 7.08 -21.04 -22.56
CA CYS A 494 6.23 -21.75 -23.52
C CYS A 494 6.33 -23.28 -23.36
N ALA A 495 7.53 -23.82 -23.14
CA ALA A 495 7.73 -25.26 -22.91
C ALA A 495 6.98 -25.76 -21.66
N SER A 496 6.99 -24.96 -20.58
CA SER A 496 6.23 -25.28 -19.35
C SER A 496 4.72 -25.28 -19.58
N GLN A 497 4.17 -24.31 -20.34
CA GLN A 497 2.75 -24.26 -20.67
C GLN A 497 2.33 -25.42 -21.60
N LEU A 498 3.23 -25.86 -22.48
CA LEU A 498 3.02 -27.02 -23.36
C LEU A 498 3.26 -28.37 -22.65
N SER A 499 3.60 -28.37 -21.35
CA SER A 499 3.90 -29.58 -20.57
C SER A 499 5.05 -30.43 -21.14
N GLN A 500 6.03 -29.80 -21.78
CA GLN A 500 7.21 -30.46 -22.38
C GLN A 500 8.31 -30.70 -21.34
N TRP A 501 7.99 -31.41 -20.27
CA TRP A 501 8.89 -31.59 -19.13
C TRP A 501 10.14 -32.41 -19.47
N ASP A 502 10.06 -33.37 -20.39
CA ASP A 502 11.21 -34.19 -20.80
C ASP A 502 12.33 -33.32 -21.38
N ALA A 503 11.96 -32.40 -22.28
CA ALA A 503 12.90 -31.44 -22.88
C ALA A 503 13.49 -30.46 -21.85
N LEU A 504 12.70 -30.06 -20.85
CA LEU A 504 13.16 -29.18 -19.77
C LEU A 504 14.15 -29.88 -18.84
N VAL A 505 13.96 -31.17 -18.54
CA VAL A 505 14.92 -31.97 -17.76
C VAL A 505 16.24 -32.12 -18.53
N ASP A 506 16.19 -32.46 -19.81
CA ASP A 506 17.39 -32.61 -20.65
C ASP A 506 18.17 -31.29 -20.77
N PHE A 507 17.46 -30.18 -20.95
CA PHE A 507 18.05 -28.84 -20.93
C PHE A 507 18.68 -28.52 -19.57
N GLY A 508 17.95 -28.77 -18.47
CA GLY A 508 18.44 -28.54 -17.12
C GLY A 508 19.71 -29.34 -16.80
N LYS A 509 19.75 -30.62 -17.20
CA LYS A 509 20.90 -31.53 -16.98
C LYS A 509 22.12 -31.09 -17.79
N SER A 510 21.92 -30.60 -19.02
CA SER A 510 23.02 -30.18 -19.91
C SER A 510 23.61 -28.81 -19.57
N MET A 511 22.77 -27.87 -19.12
CA MET A 511 23.19 -26.50 -18.75
C MET A 511 23.51 -26.36 -17.25
N GLU A 512 23.36 -27.43 -16.47
CA GLU A 512 23.43 -27.41 -14.99
C GLU A 512 22.53 -26.33 -14.36
N ASN A 513 21.35 -26.11 -14.95
CA ASN A 513 20.38 -25.14 -14.43
C ASN A 513 19.53 -25.79 -13.32
N TYR A 514 19.98 -25.61 -12.08
CA TYR A 514 19.35 -26.22 -10.91
C TYR A 514 17.93 -25.71 -10.64
N GLU A 515 17.57 -24.48 -11.00
CA GLU A 515 16.21 -23.95 -10.77
C GLU A 515 15.16 -24.68 -11.61
N ILE A 516 15.47 -24.91 -12.91
CA ILE A 516 14.59 -25.65 -13.81
C ILE A 516 14.56 -27.14 -13.43
N LEU A 517 15.69 -27.71 -13.02
CA LEU A 517 15.75 -29.10 -12.56
C LEU A 517 14.90 -29.33 -11.32
N LEU A 518 14.95 -28.41 -10.34
CA LEU A 518 14.12 -28.49 -9.15
C LEU A 518 12.63 -28.46 -9.49
N ASP A 519 12.21 -27.68 -10.49
CA ASP A 519 10.81 -27.63 -10.91
C ASP A 519 10.38 -28.83 -11.77
N SER A 520 11.27 -29.42 -12.55
CA SER A 520 10.93 -30.44 -13.55
C SER A 520 11.08 -31.89 -13.04
N LEU A 521 12.05 -32.17 -12.16
CA LEU A 521 12.38 -33.54 -11.74
C LEU A 521 11.33 -34.24 -10.86
N TRP A 522 10.49 -33.50 -10.13
CA TRP A 522 9.37 -34.11 -9.39
C TRP A 522 8.14 -34.34 -10.28
N LYS A 523 8.05 -33.63 -11.41
CA LYS A 523 7.00 -33.78 -12.42
C LYS A 523 7.23 -35.01 -13.30
N LEU A 524 8.49 -35.31 -13.57
CA LEU A 524 8.97 -36.57 -14.14
C LEU A 524 9.83 -37.26 -13.07
N PRO A 525 9.21 -38.00 -12.14
CA PRO A 525 9.81 -38.38 -10.86
C PRO A 525 11.13 -39.16 -11.02
N ASP A 526 12.25 -38.42 -10.99
CA ASP A 526 13.63 -38.90 -10.95
C ASP A 526 14.26 -38.43 -9.62
N TRP A 527 13.70 -38.96 -8.53
CA TRP A 527 14.06 -38.56 -7.16
C TRP A 527 15.50 -38.91 -6.79
N ALA A 528 16.08 -39.94 -7.40
CA ALA A 528 17.47 -40.34 -7.19
C ALA A 528 18.42 -39.25 -7.71
N TYR A 529 18.19 -38.78 -8.95
CA TYR A 529 18.98 -37.69 -9.52
C TYR A 529 18.82 -36.39 -8.72
N MET A 530 17.60 -36.10 -8.23
CA MET A 530 17.35 -34.93 -7.38
C MET A 530 18.17 -34.99 -6.06
N LYS A 531 18.21 -36.16 -5.40
CA LYS A 531 18.95 -36.39 -4.14
C LYS A 531 20.46 -36.27 -4.32
N ASP A 532 21.00 -36.93 -5.34
CA ASP A 532 22.45 -37.10 -5.47
C ASP A 532 23.14 -35.94 -6.20
N HIS A 533 22.43 -35.26 -7.11
CA HIS A 533 23.03 -34.27 -8.01
C HIS A 533 22.49 -32.85 -7.87
N VAL A 534 21.23 -32.66 -7.44
CA VAL A 534 20.58 -31.34 -7.40
C VAL A 534 20.60 -30.74 -6.00
N ILE A 535 19.98 -31.38 -5.01
CA ILE A 535 19.86 -30.84 -3.64
C ILE A 535 21.21 -30.46 -3.01
N PRO A 536 22.30 -31.25 -3.14
CA PRO A 536 23.59 -30.89 -2.54
C PRO A 536 24.33 -29.74 -3.23
N LYS A 537 24.02 -29.48 -4.50
CA LYS A 537 24.74 -28.49 -5.34
C LYS A 537 23.95 -27.22 -5.60
N ALA A 538 22.63 -27.25 -5.42
CA ALA A 538 21.73 -26.13 -5.68
C ALA A 538 21.94 -25.01 -4.63
N GLN A 539 22.58 -23.92 -5.03
CA GLN A 539 22.60 -22.66 -4.26
C GLN A 539 21.47 -21.74 -4.72
N VAL A 540 20.23 -22.14 -4.44
CA VAL A 540 19.02 -21.40 -4.87
C VAL A 540 18.47 -20.58 -3.70
N GLU A 541 17.89 -19.41 -4.02
CA GLU A 541 17.23 -18.53 -3.05
C GLU A 541 16.13 -19.29 -2.28
N GLU A 542 16.02 -19.04 -0.98
CA GLU A 542 14.97 -19.66 -0.17
C GLU A 542 13.60 -19.10 -0.57
N THR A 543 12.79 -19.94 -1.20
CA THR A 543 11.44 -19.58 -1.65
C THR A 543 10.41 -20.59 -1.12
N PRO A 544 9.14 -20.21 -0.97
CA PRO A 544 8.09 -21.16 -0.57
C PRO A 544 7.99 -22.34 -1.55
N LYS A 545 8.16 -22.09 -2.86
CA LYS A 545 8.26 -23.13 -3.90
C LYS A 545 9.41 -24.11 -3.66
N LEU A 546 10.59 -23.64 -3.28
CA LEU A 546 11.71 -24.53 -2.94
C LEU A 546 11.39 -25.39 -1.71
N ARG A 547 10.81 -24.80 -0.65
CA ARG A 547 10.38 -25.54 0.55
C ARG A 547 9.33 -26.59 0.21
N LEU A 548 8.40 -26.28 -0.70
CA LEU A 548 7.41 -27.22 -1.20
C LEU A 548 8.07 -28.44 -1.87
N ILE A 549 9.04 -28.22 -2.77
CA ILE A 549 9.75 -29.31 -3.46
C ILE A 549 10.55 -30.16 -2.45
N GLN A 550 11.19 -29.53 -1.47
CA GLN A 550 11.87 -30.25 -0.38
C GLN A 550 10.89 -31.09 0.45
N ALA A 551 9.68 -30.59 0.71
CA ALA A 551 8.64 -31.34 1.40
C ALA A 551 8.10 -32.51 0.57
N PHE A 552 7.93 -32.34 -0.75
CA PHE A 552 7.59 -33.44 -1.67
C PHE A 552 8.64 -34.56 -1.60
N PHE A 553 9.91 -34.20 -1.64
CA PHE A 553 11.01 -35.15 -1.52
C PHE A 553 11.01 -35.87 -0.17
N ALA A 554 10.81 -35.14 0.94
CA ALA A 554 10.77 -35.72 2.29
C ALA A 554 9.63 -36.74 2.46
N LEU A 555 8.46 -36.48 1.87
CA LEU A 555 7.34 -37.43 1.86
C LEU A 555 7.61 -38.64 0.96
N HIS A 556 8.32 -38.45 -0.16
CA HIS A 556 8.65 -39.53 -1.08
C HIS A 556 9.74 -40.49 -0.55
N ASP A 557 10.77 -40.00 0.15
CA ASP A 557 11.89 -40.84 0.66
C ASP A 557 11.41 -41.90 1.68
N ARG A 558 10.15 -41.80 2.17
CA ARG A 558 9.46 -42.77 3.06
C ARG A 558 10.26 -43.22 4.29
N ASN A 559 11.23 -42.41 4.74
CA ASN A 559 11.96 -42.66 5.98
C ASN A 559 11.04 -42.58 7.20
N THR A 560 11.40 -43.25 8.30
CA THR A 560 10.60 -43.30 9.54
C THR A 560 10.31 -41.91 10.14
N ASN A 561 11.14 -40.90 9.82
CA ASN A 561 10.99 -39.51 10.26
C ASN A 561 10.49 -38.56 9.16
N GLY A 562 10.29 -39.04 7.93
CA GLY A 562 10.03 -38.18 6.75
C GLY A 562 8.74 -37.36 6.85
N VAL A 563 7.72 -37.88 7.56
CA VAL A 563 6.47 -37.14 7.82
C VAL A 563 6.71 -35.95 8.75
N GLY A 564 7.45 -36.14 9.85
CA GLY A 564 7.76 -35.06 10.79
C GLY A 564 8.71 -34.02 10.18
N ASP A 565 9.66 -34.45 9.35
CA ASP A 565 10.55 -33.55 8.60
C ASP A 565 9.75 -32.72 7.59
N ALA A 566 8.82 -33.33 6.86
CA ALA A 566 7.94 -32.63 5.92
C ALA A 566 7.06 -31.59 6.62
N GLU A 567 6.46 -31.89 7.77
CA GLU A 567 5.66 -30.93 8.54
C GLU A 567 6.49 -29.71 8.97
N ASN A 568 7.72 -29.92 9.45
CA ASN A 568 8.63 -28.84 9.81
C ASN A 568 9.04 -27.98 8.60
N ILE A 569 9.28 -28.60 7.44
CA ILE A 569 9.62 -27.89 6.20
C ILE A 569 8.42 -27.06 5.71
N VAL A 570 7.21 -27.62 5.77
CA VAL A 570 5.98 -26.89 5.41
C VAL A 570 5.76 -25.71 6.33
N GLY A 571 5.97 -25.85 7.65
CA GLY A 571 5.86 -24.73 8.60
C GLY A 571 6.75 -23.54 8.19
N LYS A 572 8.02 -23.81 7.89
CA LYS A 572 8.95 -22.79 7.36
C LYS A 572 8.51 -22.24 5.99
N GLY A 573 7.91 -23.07 5.15
CA GLY A 573 7.36 -22.65 3.86
C GLY A 573 6.19 -21.68 4.01
N VAL A 574 5.32 -21.89 5.00
CA VAL A 574 4.22 -20.99 5.34
C VAL A 574 4.75 -19.65 5.85
N ASP A 575 5.74 -19.66 6.76
CA ASP A 575 6.36 -18.43 7.28
C ASP A 575 6.95 -17.58 6.13
N LEU A 576 7.72 -18.20 5.24
CA LEU A 576 8.26 -17.52 4.05
C LEU A 576 7.17 -16.99 3.11
N ALA A 577 6.08 -17.74 2.93
CA ALA A 577 4.96 -17.29 2.08
C ALA A 577 4.24 -16.08 2.69
N LEU A 578 4.10 -16.03 4.02
CA LEU A 578 3.53 -14.89 4.75
C LEU A 578 4.46 -13.66 4.69
N GLU A 579 5.78 -13.86 4.83
CA GLU A 579 6.75 -12.78 4.65
C GLU A 579 6.68 -12.18 3.24
N GLN A 580 6.61 -13.02 2.19
CA GLN A 580 6.44 -12.56 0.82
C GLN A 580 5.09 -11.86 0.61
N TRP A 581 4.02 -12.38 1.21
CA TRP A 581 2.70 -11.75 1.17
C TRP A 581 2.72 -10.33 1.73
N TRP A 582 3.41 -10.12 2.86
CA TRP A 582 3.55 -8.81 3.50
C TRP A 582 4.43 -7.82 2.71
N GLN A 583 5.34 -8.33 1.87
CA GLN A 583 6.17 -7.53 0.98
C GLN A 583 5.41 -7.02 -0.26
N LEU A 584 4.29 -7.65 -0.64
CA LEU A 584 3.48 -7.25 -1.79
C LEU A 584 2.56 -6.04 -1.48
N PRO A 585 2.12 -5.29 -2.51
CA PRO A 585 1.18 -4.18 -2.34
C PRO A 585 -0.17 -4.62 -1.76
N GLU A 586 -0.80 -3.76 -0.96
CA GLU A 586 -2.10 -4.07 -0.33
C GLU A 586 -3.23 -4.31 -1.32
N MET A 587 -3.23 -3.55 -2.43
CA MET A 587 -4.34 -3.52 -3.40
C MET A 587 -4.13 -4.41 -4.64
N SER A 588 -2.97 -5.07 -4.79
CA SER A 588 -2.69 -5.90 -5.97
C SER A 588 -3.14 -7.34 -5.74
N VAL A 589 -4.28 -7.73 -6.31
CA VAL A 589 -4.78 -9.11 -6.28
C VAL A 589 -3.93 -10.02 -7.17
N HIS A 590 -3.54 -9.55 -8.37
CA HIS A 590 -2.80 -10.36 -9.35
C HIS A 590 -1.42 -10.81 -8.87
N SER A 591 -0.71 -9.96 -8.13
CA SER A 591 0.59 -10.31 -7.53
C SER A 591 0.51 -11.42 -6.48
N ARG A 592 -0.66 -11.61 -5.86
CA ARG A 592 -0.89 -12.59 -4.79
C ARG A 592 -1.36 -13.95 -5.29
N ILE A 593 -1.86 -14.04 -6.52
CA ILE A 593 -2.37 -15.30 -7.10
C ILE A 593 -1.34 -16.44 -7.00
N PRO A 594 -0.05 -16.25 -7.35
CA PRO A 594 0.95 -17.32 -7.23
C PRO A 594 1.17 -17.79 -5.78
N LEU A 595 1.02 -16.89 -4.79
CA LEU A 595 1.11 -17.26 -3.37
C LEU A 595 -0.13 -18.02 -2.91
N LEU A 596 -1.32 -17.64 -3.36
CA LEU A 596 -2.56 -18.39 -3.08
C LEU A 596 -2.49 -19.82 -3.61
N GLN A 597 -1.96 -20.00 -4.83
CA GLN A 597 -1.72 -21.31 -5.43
C GLN A 597 -0.71 -22.13 -4.59
N GLN A 598 0.36 -21.50 -4.12
CA GLN A 598 1.34 -22.15 -3.24
C GLN A 598 0.77 -22.49 -1.86
N PHE A 599 -0.09 -21.66 -1.27
CA PHE A 599 -0.78 -21.98 -0.01
C PHE A 599 -1.65 -23.22 -0.16
N GLN A 600 -2.38 -23.34 -1.27
CA GLN A 600 -3.12 -24.56 -1.56
C GLN A 600 -2.20 -25.78 -1.60
N GLN A 601 -1.06 -25.70 -2.30
CA GLN A 601 -0.10 -26.82 -2.38
C GLN A 601 0.51 -27.18 -1.02
N LEU A 602 0.85 -26.20 -0.18
CA LEU A 602 1.37 -26.44 1.17
C LEU A 602 0.34 -27.18 2.04
N VAL A 603 -0.94 -26.83 1.92
CA VAL A 603 -2.04 -27.55 2.59
C VAL A 603 -2.17 -28.99 2.04
N GLU A 604 -2.08 -29.18 0.72
CA GLU A 604 -2.14 -30.53 0.12
C GLU A 604 -0.97 -31.41 0.61
N VAL A 605 0.21 -30.84 0.84
CA VAL A 605 1.36 -31.58 1.41
C VAL A 605 1.09 -32.03 2.85
N GLN A 606 0.47 -31.18 3.67
CA GLN A 606 0.07 -31.57 5.04
C GLN A 606 -1.01 -32.66 5.02
N GLU A 607 -1.97 -32.57 4.10
CA GLU A 607 -2.99 -33.60 3.92
C GLU A 607 -2.36 -34.90 3.38
N SER A 608 -1.38 -34.82 2.47
CA SER A 608 -0.60 -35.97 2.00
C SER A 608 0.14 -36.69 3.13
N ALA A 609 0.74 -35.93 4.06
CA ALA A 609 1.36 -36.48 5.26
C ALA A 609 0.37 -37.31 6.08
N ARG A 610 -0.86 -36.79 6.29
CA ARG A 610 -1.94 -37.52 6.99
C ARG A 610 -2.36 -38.78 6.24
N ILE A 611 -2.52 -38.72 4.91
CA ILE A 611 -2.82 -39.90 4.09
C ILE A 611 -1.77 -41.01 4.31
N LEU A 612 -0.47 -40.68 4.32
CA LEU A 612 0.58 -41.66 4.54
C LEU A 612 0.55 -42.25 5.96
N VAL A 613 0.23 -41.44 6.97
CA VAL A 613 0.06 -41.90 8.36
C VAL A 613 -1.13 -42.87 8.47
N ASP A 614 -2.26 -42.57 7.84
CA ASP A 614 -3.44 -43.44 7.83
C ASP A 614 -3.16 -44.77 7.13
N ILE A 615 -2.43 -44.74 6.01
CA ILE A 615 -1.98 -45.95 5.31
C ILE A 615 -1.06 -46.78 6.23
N ALA A 616 -0.09 -46.16 6.89
CA ALA A 616 0.84 -46.84 7.79
C ALA A 616 0.12 -47.46 9.00
N ASN A 617 -0.86 -46.76 9.56
CA ASN A 617 -1.68 -47.24 10.67
C ASN A 617 -2.60 -48.40 10.23
N GLY A 618 -3.24 -48.27 9.07
CA GLY A 618 -4.08 -49.31 8.48
C GLY A 618 -3.34 -50.61 8.19
N ASN A 619 -2.10 -50.52 7.70
CA ASN A 619 -1.25 -51.68 7.44
C ASN A 619 -0.85 -52.43 8.73
N LYS A 620 -0.69 -51.74 9.87
CA LYS A 620 -0.41 -52.37 11.16
C LYS A 620 -1.61 -53.20 11.66
N LEU A 621 -2.82 -52.68 11.50
CA LEU A 621 -4.08 -53.29 11.99
C LEU A 621 -4.62 -54.42 11.09
N SER A 622 -4.27 -54.41 9.80
CA SER A 622 -4.60 -55.46 8.81
C SER A 622 -4.15 -56.87 9.24
N SER A 623 -3.15 -56.98 10.11
CA SER A 623 -2.61 -58.25 10.59
C SER A 623 -3.51 -59.02 11.58
N THR A 624 -4.56 -58.40 12.18
CA THR A 624 -5.23 -59.00 13.36
C THR A 624 -6.76 -59.12 13.32
N SER A 625 -7.51 -58.62 12.32
CA SER A 625 -8.96 -58.88 12.27
C SER A 625 -9.64 -58.58 10.94
N VAL A 626 -10.33 -59.59 10.40
CA VAL A 626 -11.17 -59.50 9.19
C VAL A 626 -12.53 -58.88 9.55
N GLY A 627 -12.77 -57.62 9.18
CA GLY A 627 -14.12 -57.01 9.28
C GLY A 627 -14.21 -55.52 9.65
N VAL A 628 -13.11 -54.85 10.04
CA VAL A 628 -13.12 -53.45 10.53
C VAL A 628 -12.45 -52.47 9.56
N HIS A 629 -12.57 -52.68 8.24
CA HIS A 629 -11.91 -51.82 7.24
C HIS A 629 -12.74 -50.59 6.81
N GLY A 630 -14.04 -50.54 7.16
CA GLY A 630 -14.96 -49.49 6.68
C GLY A 630 -14.69 -48.09 7.24
N ASN A 631 -14.37 -47.99 8.54
CA ASN A 631 -14.15 -46.74 9.27
C ASN A 631 -12.68 -46.35 9.43
N LEU A 632 -11.73 -47.22 9.04
CA LEU A 632 -10.30 -47.00 9.29
C LEU A 632 -9.66 -45.98 8.31
N TYR A 633 -10.32 -45.75 7.18
CA TYR A 633 -9.86 -44.85 6.12
C TYR A 633 -10.91 -43.76 5.81
N SER A 634 -11.73 -43.36 6.79
CA SER A 634 -12.72 -42.28 6.62
C SER A 634 -12.04 -40.97 6.24
N ASP A 635 -11.02 -40.59 7.00
CA ASP A 635 -10.34 -39.30 6.87
C ASP A 635 -9.62 -39.21 5.53
N LEU A 636 -8.99 -40.30 5.08
CA LEU A 636 -8.44 -40.43 3.73
C LEU A 636 -9.50 -40.18 2.65
N LYS A 637 -10.70 -40.80 2.76
CA LYS A 637 -11.77 -40.61 1.76
C LYS A 637 -12.28 -39.16 1.75
N ASP A 638 -12.41 -38.55 2.92
CA ASP A 638 -12.84 -37.15 3.06
C ASP A 638 -11.82 -36.18 2.43
N ILE A 639 -10.52 -36.45 2.59
CA ILE A 639 -9.45 -35.69 1.93
C ILE A 639 -9.57 -35.83 0.40
N LEU A 640 -9.76 -37.04 -0.12
CA LEU A 640 -9.90 -37.26 -1.57
C LEU A 640 -11.13 -36.54 -2.15
N GLU A 641 -12.25 -36.53 -1.42
CA GLU A 641 -13.45 -35.77 -1.83
C GLU A 641 -13.19 -34.26 -1.80
N THR A 642 -12.54 -33.77 -0.76
CA THR A 642 -12.12 -32.36 -0.65
C THR A 642 -11.21 -31.96 -1.81
N TRP A 643 -10.25 -32.81 -2.19
CA TRP A 643 -9.37 -32.57 -3.34
C TRP A 643 -10.15 -32.45 -4.65
N ARG A 644 -11.21 -33.23 -4.86
CA ARG A 644 -12.06 -33.11 -6.06
C ARG A 644 -12.79 -31.77 -6.15
N LEU A 645 -13.16 -31.19 -5.01
CA LEU A 645 -13.85 -29.90 -4.94
C LEU A 645 -12.89 -28.71 -4.98
N ARG A 646 -11.68 -28.87 -4.47
CA ARG A 646 -10.65 -27.83 -4.42
C ARG A 646 -9.75 -27.90 -5.67
N THR A 647 -10.20 -27.29 -6.76
CA THR A 647 -9.44 -27.16 -8.01
C THR A 647 -9.14 -25.69 -8.35
N PRO A 648 -8.10 -25.41 -9.15
CA PRO A 648 -7.88 -24.07 -9.70
C PRO A 648 -9.04 -23.62 -10.59
N ASN A 649 -9.03 -22.35 -10.98
CA ASN A 649 -10.02 -21.82 -11.91
C ASN A 649 -9.72 -22.27 -13.34
N GLU A 650 -10.74 -22.32 -14.21
CA GLU A 650 -10.56 -22.76 -15.60
C GLU A 650 -9.63 -21.84 -16.41
N TRP A 651 -9.50 -20.57 -16.00
CA TRP A 651 -8.62 -19.56 -16.60
C TRP A 651 -7.20 -19.53 -16.00
N ASP A 652 -6.92 -20.30 -14.94
CA ASP A 652 -5.55 -20.41 -14.41
C ASP A 652 -4.65 -21.13 -15.42
N ASN A 653 -3.36 -20.74 -15.45
CA ASN A 653 -2.37 -21.28 -16.38
C ASN A 653 -2.29 -22.82 -16.34
N MET A 654 -1.99 -23.44 -17.48
CA MET A 654 -1.88 -24.89 -17.61
C MET A 654 -0.84 -25.49 -16.66
N SER A 655 0.26 -24.77 -16.42
CA SER A 655 1.30 -25.17 -15.45
C SER A 655 0.76 -25.33 -14.02
N VAL A 656 -0.18 -24.49 -13.58
CA VAL A 656 -0.77 -24.55 -12.24
C VAL A 656 -1.63 -25.82 -12.09
N TRP A 657 -2.45 -26.10 -13.11
CA TRP A 657 -3.24 -27.33 -13.19
C TRP A 657 -2.34 -28.57 -13.20
N TYR A 658 -1.26 -28.53 -13.99
CA TYR A 658 -0.31 -29.62 -14.06
C TYR A 658 0.36 -29.87 -12.71
N ASP A 659 0.89 -28.84 -12.06
CA ASP A 659 1.61 -28.94 -10.80
C ASP A 659 0.75 -29.61 -9.71
N LEU A 660 -0.50 -29.14 -9.56
CA LEU A 660 -1.43 -29.68 -8.57
C LEU A 660 -1.77 -31.15 -8.85
N LEU A 661 -2.19 -31.46 -10.08
CA LEU A 661 -2.68 -32.79 -10.42
C LEU A 661 -1.55 -33.82 -10.49
N GLN A 662 -0.34 -33.39 -10.83
CA GLN A 662 0.84 -34.26 -10.82
C GLN A 662 1.22 -34.68 -9.40
N TRP A 663 1.21 -33.76 -8.42
CA TRP A 663 1.42 -34.13 -7.02
C TRP A 663 0.36 -35.11 -6.52
N ARG A 664 -0.92 -34.87 -6.85
CA ARG A 664 -2.00 -35.81 -6.52
C ARG A 664 -1.81 -37.18 -7.15
N ASN A 665 -1.30 -37.25 -8.38
CA ASN A 665 -1.02 -38.54 -9.04
C ASN A 665 0.05 -39.34 -8.29
N GLU A 666 1.10 -38.70 -7.76
CA GLU A 666 2.11 -39.37 -6.93
C GLU A 666 1.51 -39.94 -5.63
N MET A 667 0.61 -39.18 -5.01
CA MET A 667 -0.12 -39.64 -3.83
C MET A 667 -1.07 -40.79 -4.15
N TYR A 668 -1.77 -40.74 -5.29
CA TYR A 668 -2.63 -41.83 -5.74
C TYR A 668 -1.85 -43.08 -6.10
N ASN A 669 -0.66 -42.97 -6.68
CA ASN A 669 0.25 -44.12 -6.87
C ASN A 669 0.60 -44.76 -5.53
N SER A 670 0.90 -43.95 -4.51
CA SER A 670 1.16 -44.46 -3.16
C SER A 670 -0.06 -45.17 -2.54
N ILE A 671 -1.28 -44.67 -2.77
CA ILE A 671 -2.52 -45.32 -2.35
C ILE A 671 -2.75 -46.65 -3.10
N ILE A 672 -2.55 -46.66 -4.42
CA ILE A 672 -2.68 -47.85 -5.27
C ILE A 672 -1.73 -48.95 -4.79
N ASP A 673 -0.46 -48.60 -4.54
CA ASP A 673 0.54 -49.53 -4.05
C ASP A 673 0.19 -50.09 -2.66
N ALA A 674 -0.37 -49.26 -1.78
CA ALA A 674 -0.80 -49.67 -0.45
C ALA A 674 -2.03 -50.57 -0.48
N PHE A 675 -2.95 -50.36 -1.42
CA PHE A 675 -4.22 -51.10 -1.51
C PHE A 675 -4.21 -52.24 -2.54
N LYS A 676 -3.07 -52.54 -3.16
CA LYS A 676 -2.93 -53.63 -4.14
C LYS A 676 -3.39 -54.99 -3.59
N ASP A 677 -3.14 -55.26 -2.31
CA ASP A 677 -3.45 -56.54 -1.66
C ASP A 677 -4.94 -56.67 -1.28
N PHE A 678 -5.72 -55.57 -1.37
CA PHE A 678 -7.16 -55.55 -1.08
C PHE A 678 -8.04 -55.95 -2.28
N ALA A 679 -7.44 -56.34 -3.41
CA ALA A 679 -8.17 -56.68 -4.64
C ALA A 679 -9.28 -57.73 -4.43
N THR A 680 -9.07 -58.69 -3.52
CA THR A 680 -10.04 -59.76 -3.22
C THR A 680 -10.87 -59.50 -1.96
N THR A 681 -10.34 -58.77 -0.98
CA THR A 681 -10.99 -58.54 0.33
C THR A 681 -11.86 -57.28 0.35
N ASN A 682 -11.49 -56.22 -0.37
CA ASN A 682 -12.27 -55.00 -0.49
C ASN A 682 -12.02 -54.31 -1.85
N PRO A 683 -12.74 -54.71 -2.91
CA PRO A 683 -12.53 -54.19 -4.27
C PRO A 683 -12.82 -52.68 -4.36
N GLN A 684 -13.72 -52.13 -3.54
CA GLN A 684 -14.01 -50.70 -3.54
C GLN A 684 -12.80 -49.86 -3.09
N LEU A 685 -12.04 -50.33 -2.09
CA LEU A 685 -10.81 -49.66 -1.66
C LEU A 685 -9.67 -49.83 -2.68
N ASN A 686 -9.56 -51.02 -3.28
CA ASN A 686 -8.56 -51.27 -4.33
C ASN A 686 -8.76 -50.35 -5.54
N HIS A 687 -10.01 -50.10 -5.95
CA HIS A 687 -10.32 -49.24 -7.09
C HIS A 687 -10.30 -47.73 -6.80
N LEU A 688 -10.21 -47.32 -5.54
CA LEU A 688 -10.29 -45.91 -5.13
C LEU A 688 -9.20 -45.05 -5.80
N GLY A 689 -7.93 -45.42 -5.61
CA GLY A 689 -6.80 -44.67 -6.18
C GLY A 689 -6.79 -44.66 -7.71
N PHE A 690 -7.22 -45.75 -8.36
CA PHE A 690 -7.35 -45.81 -9.82
C PHE A 690 -8.43 -44.86 -10.36
N ARG A 691 -9.60 -44.81 -9.70
CA ARG A 691 -10.70 -43.93 -10.08
C ARG A 691 -10.30 -42.45 -9.97
N ASP A 692 -9.67 -42.07 -8.87
CA ASP A 692 -9.25 -40.68 -8.64
C ASP A 692 -8.13 -40.23 -9.59
N LYS A 693 -7.18 -41.12 -9.88
CA LYS A 693 -6.15 -40.88 -10.90
C LYS A 693 -6.75 -40.67 -12.30
N ALA A 694 -7.73 -41.50 -12.70
CA ALA A 694 -8.42 -41.33 -13.97
C ALA A 694 -9.20 -40.00 -14.04
N TRP A 695 -9.81 -39.58 -12.93
CA TRP A 695 -10.48 -38.29 -12.84
C TRP A 695 -9.51 -37.11 -13.04
N ASN A 696 -8.35 -37.11 -12.36
CA ASN A 696 -7.33 -36.06 -12.51
C ASN A 696 -6.92 -35.88 -13.98
N VAL A 697 -6.60 -36.99 -14.66
CA VAL A 697 -6.13 -36.92 -16.04
C VAL A 697 -7.23 -36.45 -16.99
N ASN A 698 -8.46 -36.93 -16.83
CA ASN A 698 -9.61 -36.45 -17.61
C ASN A 698 -9.86 -34.96 -17.39
N LYS A 699 -9.75 -34.48 -16.15
CA LYS A 699 -9.90 -33.06 -15.82
C LYS A 699 -8.79 -32.23 -16.46
N LEU A 700 -7.53 -32.66 -16.37
CA LEU A 700 -6.39 -31.98 -16.99
C LEU A 700 -6.54 -31.91 -18.53
N ALA A 701 -6.92 -33.01 -19.17
CA ALA A 701 -7.19 -33.04 -20.61
C ALA A 701 -8.35 -32.12 -21.01
N HIS A 702 -9.41 -32.09 -20.20
CA HIS A 702 -10.55 -31.19 -20.42
C HIS A 702 -10.13 -29.71 -20.38
N ILE A 703 -9.31 -29.32 -19.40
CA ILE A 703 -8.80 -27.95 -19.27
C ILE A 703 -7.85 -27.61 -20.43
N ALA A 704 -6.94 -28.50 -20.81
CA ALA A 704 -6.07 -28.31 -21.98
C ALA A 704 -6.89 -28.02 -23.25
N ARG A 705 -7.98 -28.77 -23.47
CA ARG A 705 -8.91 -28.54 -24.59
C ARG A 705 -9.62 -27.19 -24.48
N LYS A 706 -10.09 -26.81 -23.29
CA LYS A 706 -10.75 -25.50 -23.04
C LYS A 706 -9.83 -24.32 -23.34
N GLN A 707 -8.54 -24.45 -23.03
CA GLN A 707 -7.50 -23.44 -23.30
C GLN A 707 -6.96 -23.49 -24.75
N GLY A 708 -7.47 -24.37 -25.62
CA GLY A 708 -7.06 -24.47 -27.02
C GLY A 708 -5.79 -25.30 -27.28
N LEU A 709 -5.31 -26.05 -26.27
CA LEU A 709 -4.11 -26.90 -26.34
C LEU A 709 -4.45 -28.34 -26.72
N TYR A 710 -4.88 -28.53 -27.97
CA TYR A 710 -5.37 -29.82 -28.46
C TYR A 710 -4.30 -30.93 -28.45
N ASP A 711 -3.07 -30.62 -28.89
CA ASP A 711 -1.98 -31.61 -28.93
C ASP A 711 -1.64 -32.11 -27.53
N VAL A 712 -1.54 -31.19 -26.55
CA VAL A 712 -1.29 -31.50 -25.14
C VAL A 712 -2.42 -32.36 -24.57
N CYS A 713 -3.67 -32.04 -24.89
CA CYS A 713 -4.84 -32.84 -24.51
C CYS A 713 -4.72 -34.29 -25.02
N VAL A 714 -4.31 -34.49 -26.28
CA VAL A 714 -4.14 -35.83 -26.85
C VAL A 714 -3.02 -36.59 -26.15
N THR A 715 -1.85 -35.95 -25.97
CA THR A 715 -0.71 -36.57 -25.26
C THR A 715 -1.06 -36.98 -23.83
N ILE A 716 -1.86 -36.17 -23.11
CA ILE A 716 -2.33 -36.49 -21.76
C ILE A 716 -3.23 -37.75 -21.77
N LEU A 717 -4.15 -37.85 -22.74
CA LEU A 717 -5.05 -38.99 -22.87
C LEU A 717 -4.34 -40.27 -23.33
N GLU A 718 -3.33 -40.15 -24.19
CA GLU A 718 -2.51 -41.28 -24.64
C GLU A 718 -1.75 -41.93 -23.46
N LYS A 719 -1.26 -41.11 -22.52
CA LYS A 719 -0.62 -41.60 -21.28
C LYS A 719 -1.57 -42.41 -20.39
N MET A 720 -2.89 -42.31 -20.55
CA MET A 720 -3.88 -43.10 -19.79
C MET A 720 -4.15 -44.51 -20.34
N TYR A 721 -4.10 -44.71 -21.66
CA TYR A 721 -4.60 -45.96 -22.26
C TYR A 721 -3.68 -47.18 -22.05
N VAL A 722 -2.52 -47.00 -21.43
CA VAL A 722 -1.62 -48.11 -21.08
C VAL A 722 -2.21 -49.02 -19.97
N HIS A 723 -3.22 -48.56 -19.21
CA HIS A 723 -3.84 -49.34 -18.11
C HIS A 723 -5.36 -49.53 -18.30
N SER A 724 -5.79 -49.91 -19.51
CA SER A 724 -7.17 -50.33 -19.77
C SER A 724 -7.46 -51.72 -19.18
N SER A 725 -7.96 -51.74 -17.94
CA SER A 725 -8.90 -52.75 -17.47
C SER A 725 -9.80 -52.11 -16.42
N MET A 726 -10.65 -51.15 -16.82
CA MET A 726 -11.84 -50.77 -16.04
C MET A 726 -12.79 -49.85 -16.82
N GLU A 727 -14.05 -49.97 -16.44
CA GLU A 727 -15.25 -49.81 -17.24
C GLU A 727 -15.71 -48.39 -17.58
N VAL A 728 -16.56 -48.39 -18.62
CA VAL A 728 -17.40 -47.35 -19.18
C VAL A 728 -18.30 -46.70 -18.11
N GLN A 729 -17.91 -45.53 -17.62
CA GLN A 729 -18.84 -44.48 -17.18
C GLN A 729 -18.39 -43.14 -17.76
N SER A 730 -18.47 -43.02 -19.08
CA SER A 730 -18.19 -41.78 -19.81
C SER A 730 -19.06 -41.67 -21.06
N SER A 731 -20.38 -41.84 -20.87
CA SER A 731 -21.35 -41.70 -21.97
C SER A 731 -22.67 -41.12 -21.45
N SER A 732 -22.61 -39.93 -20.85
CA SER A 732 -23.81 -39.14 -20.49
C SER A 732 -23.56 -37.63 -20.62
N MET A 733 -23.13 -37.13 -21.78
CA MET A 733 -23.13 -35.68 -22.08
C MET A 733 -23.40 -35.37 -23.57
N ILE A 734 -24.11 -36.23 -24.29
CA ILE A 734 -24.53 -35.94 -25.67
C ILE A 734 -26.00 -36.32 -25.82
N SER A 735 -26.91 -35.39 -25.52
CA SER A 735 -28.22 -35.23 -26.19
C SER A 735 -29.11 -34.22 -25.44
N GLU A 736 -28.96 -32.94 -25.77
CA GLU A 736 -30.06 -31.98 -25.62
C GLU A 736 -30.12 -31.09 -26.86
N SER A 737 -30.87 -31.53 -27.87
CA SER A 737 -31.37 -30.68 -28.94
C SER A 737 -32.90 -30.62 -28.84
N GLY A 738 -33.35 -29.94 -27.78
CA GLY A 738 -34.74 -29.57 -27.56
C GLY A 738 -35.12 -28.30 -28.32
N GLN A 739 -35.89 -28.48 -29.39
CA GLN A 739 -36.90 -27.59 -30.00
C GLN A 739 -36.87 -26.09 -29.65
N ASN A 740 -36.75 -25.24 -30.68
CA ASN A 740 -37.58 -24.03 -30.81
C ASN A 740 -37.55 -23.48 -32.24
N ALA A 741 -38.57 -23.84 -33.03
CA ALA A 741 -38.88 -23.18 -34.30
C ALA A 741 -40.21 -22.41 -34.14
N VAL A 742 -40.12 -21.13 -33.76
CA VAL A 742 -41.28 -20.22 -33.74
C VAL A 742 -41.40 -19.58 -35.12
N ARG A 743 -42.50 -19.89 -35.82
CA ARG A 743 -42.91 -19.25 -37.08
C ARG A 743 -43.13 -17.76 -36.87
N ARG A 744 -42.47 -16.91 -37.66
CA ARG A 744 -42.71 -15.46 -37.72
C ARG A 744 -43.87 -15.17 -38.67
N ASN A 745 -45.03 -14.81 -38.13
CA ASN A 745 -46.00 -13.98 -38.83
C ASN A 745 -45.76 -12.52 -38.47
N VAL A 746 -45.66 -11.64 -39.46
CA VAL A 746 -45.52 -10.19 -39.24
C VAL A 746 -46.88 -9.66 -38.82
N ALA A 747 -47.09 -9.54 -37.50
CA ALA A 747 -48.30 -8.95 -36.94
C ALA A 747 -48.32 -7.43 -37.20
N SER A 748 -49.49 -6.89 -37.54
CA SER A 748 -49.67 -5.43 -37.66
C SER A 748 -49.53 -4.76 -36.28
N ALA A 749 -49.19 -3.47 -36.26
CA ALA A 749 -49.04 -2.70 -35.01
C ALA A 749 -50.29 -2.76 -34.10
N ALA A 750 -51.49 -2.90 -34.68
CA ALA A 750 -52.74 -3.04 -33.94
C ALA A 750 -52.84 -4.39 -33.20
N SER A 751 -52.40 -5.48 -33.83
CA SER A 751 -52.37 -6.81 -33.20
C SER A 751 -51.31 -6.90 -32.10
N ALA A 752 -50.17 -6.21 -32.26
CA ALA A 752 -49.13 -6.14 -31.23
C ALA A 752 -49.60 -5.34 -29.99
N PHE A 753 -50.37 -4.28 -30.19
CA PHE A 753 -50.95 -3.49 -29.10
C PHE A 753 -51.98 -4.30 -28.29
N GLU A 754 -52.89 -5.00 -28.97
CA GLU A 754 -53.88 -5.83 -28.27
C GLU A 754 -53.22 -6.97 -27.48
N ALA A 755 -52.21 -7.62 -28.06
CA ALA A 755 -51.43 -8.64 -27.34
C ALA A 755 -50.69 -8.07 -26.11
N ALA A 756 -50.11 -6.86 -26.21
CA ALA A 756 -49.47 -6.21 -25.07
C ALA A 756 -50.47 -5.86 -23.96
N LYS A 757 -51.68 -5.45 -24.32
CA LYS A 757 -52.77 -5.17 -23.39
C LYS A 757 -53.23 -6.45 -22.67
N GLU A 758 -53.43 -7.54 -23.40
CA GLU A 758 -53.76 -8.85 -22.81
C GLU A 758 -52.68 -9.30 -21.81
N ILE A 759 -51.38 -9.12 -22.13
CA ILE A 759 -50.26 -9.43 -21.23
C ILE A 759 -50.33 -8.57 -19.96
N MET A 760 -50.58 -7.27 -20.09
CA MET A 760 -50.69 -6.35 -18.95
C MET A 760 -51.88 -6.71 -18.04
N GLU A 761 -53.03 -7.09 -18.61
CA GLU A 761 -54.20 -7.54 -17.87
C GLU A 761 -53.93 -8.87 -17.14
N ALA A 762 -53.22 -9.81 -17.79
CA ALA A 762 -52.77 -11.04 -17.16
C ALA A 762 -51.78 -10.77 -16.00
N LEU A 763 -50.89 -9.78 -16.12
CA LEU A 763 -49.94 -9.42 -15.08
C LEU A 763 -50.64 -8.76 -13.88
N ARG A 764 -51.60 -7.86 -14.11
CA ARG A 764 -52.41 -7.24 -13.04
C ARG A 764 -53.30 -8.24 -12.32
N SER A 765 -53.89 -9.20 -13.03
CA SER A 765 -54.76 -10.21 -12.42
C SER A 765 -53.97 -11.21 -11.56
N LYS A 766 -52.76 -11.59 -11.96
CA LYS A 766 -51.90 -12.51 -11.19
C LYS A 766 -51.18 -11.84 -10.02
N HIS A 767 -50.76 -10.59 -10.15
CA HIS A 767 -49.94 -9.88 -9.15
C HIS A 767 -50.49 -8.47 -8.87
N SER A 768 -51.75 -8.38 -8.42
CA SER A 768 -52.46 -7.11 -8.22
C SER A 768 -51.73 -6.13 -7.30
N ASN A 769 -51.23 -6.59 -6.15
CA ASN A 769 -50.55 -5.72 -5.17
C ASN A 769 -49.24 -5.15 -5.73
N LEU A 770 -48.42 -6.00 -6.37
CA LEU A 770 -47.14 -5.56 -6.95
C LEU A 770 -47.35 -4.58 -8.10
N ALA A 771 -48.33 -4.85 -8.97
CA ALA A 771 -48.67 -3.95 -10.06
C ALA A 771 -49.13 -2.58 -9.54
N CYS A 772 -49.95 -2.55 -8.49
CA CYS A 772 -50.43 -1.31 -7.86
C CYS A 772 -49.27 -0.47 -7.30
N GLU A 773 -48.39 -1.07 -6.49
CA GLU A 773 -47.25 -0.37 -5.90
C GLU A 773 -46.26 0.16 -6.95
N LEU A 774 -46.00 -0.61 -8.02
CA LEU A 774 -45.15 -0.17 -9.13
C LEU A 774 -45.80 0.98 -9.93
N GLU A 775 -47.11 0.95 -10.17
CA GLU A 775 -47.83 2.04 -10.84
C GLU A 775 -47.80 3.32 -9.99
N ILE A 776 -47.97 3.23 -8.66
CA ILE A 776 -47.83 4.36 -7.72
C ILE A 776 -46.42 4.93 -7.78
N LEU A 777 -45.39 4.08 -7.66
CA LEU A 777 -43.99 4.50 -7.72
C LEU A 777 -43.66 5.22 -9.03
N LEU A 778 -44.07 4.67 -10.17
CA LEU A 778 -43.85 5.27 -11.48
C LEU A 778 -44.58 6.62 -11.62
N THR A 779 -45.78 6.74 -11.06
CA THR A 779 -46.57 7.98 -11.08
C THR A 779 -45.93 9.08 -10.22
N GLU A 780 -45.44 8.74 -9.03
CA GLU A 780 -44.70 9.68 -8.17
C GLU A 780 -43.38 10.10 -8.83
N ILE A 781 -42.63 9.18 -9.42
CA ILE A 781 -41.40 9.53 -10.16
C ILE A 781 -41.73 10.48 -11.33
N GLY A 782 -42.76 10.17 -12.12
CA GLY A 782 -43.15 10.97 -13.27
C GLY A 782 -43.65 12.38 -12.93
N SER A 783 -44.30 12.55 -11.77
CA SER A 783 -44.85 13.84 -11.34
C SER A 783 -43.87 14.70 -10.53
N ARG A 784 -43.02 14.10 -9.69
CA ARG A 784 -42.11 14.81 -8.77
C ARG A 784 -40.76 15.18 -9.40
N PHE A 785 -40.28 14.39 -10.36
CA PHE A 785 -38.92 14.56 -10.92
C PHE A 785 -38.92 15.36 -12.24
N VAL A 786 -39.94 16.18 -12.47
CA VAL A 786 -40.04 17.03 -13.66
C VAL A 786 -38.98 18.12 -13.65
N THR A 787 -38.31 18.30 -14.79
CA THR A 787 -37.29 19.36 -14.98
C THR A 787 -37.87 20.75 -14.79
N LEU A 788 -37.17 21.58 -14.01
CA LEU A 788 -37.60 22.95 -13.74
C LEU A 788 -37.43 23.86 -14.97
N PRO A 789 -38.20 24.96 -15.08
CA PRO A 789 -38.10 25.90 -16.21
C PRO A 789 -36.69 26.48 -16.41
N GLU A 790 -35.98 26.80 -15.33
CA GLU A 790 -34.61 27.31 -15.35
C GLU A 790 -33.64 26.28 -15.95
N GLU A 791 -33.82 25.02 -15.58
CA GLU A 791 -32.99 23.89 -16.05
C GLU A 791 -33.23 23.63 -17.54
N ARG A 792 -34.48 23.76 -17.99
CA ARG A 792 -34.85 23.66 -19.41
C ARG A 792 -34.24 24.81 -20.22
N LEU A 793 -34.35 26.04 -19.72
CA LEU A 793 -33.75 27.21 -20.38
C LEU A 793 -32.23 27.06 -20.47
N LEU A 794 -31.57 26.61 -19.40
CA LEU A 794 -30.13 26.33 -19.40
C LEU A 794 -29.74 25.27 -20.45
N ALA A 795 -30.52 24.19 -20.59
CA ALA A 795 -30.27 23.16 -21.61
C ALA A 795 -30.36 23.72 -23.03
N VAL A 796 -31.36 24.57 -23.28
CA VAL A 796 -31.53 25.25 -24.57
C VAL A 796 -30.39 26.23 -24.84
N VAL A 797 -30.00 27.06 -23.87
CA VAL A 797 -28.86 27.99 -23.98
C VAL A 797 -27.57 27.23 -24.30
N ASN A 798 -27.31 26.09 -23.65
CA ASN A 798 -26.15 25.25 -23.97
C ASN A 798 -26.23 24.65 -25.37
N ALA A 799 -27.41 24.19 -25.82
CA ALA A 799 -27.59 23.66 -27.18
C ALA A 799 -27.34 24.74 -28.25
N LEU A 800 -27.85 25.95 -28.04
CA LEU A 800 -27.62 27.10 -28.92
C LEU A 800 -26.13 27.49 -28.93
N LEU A 801 -25.48 27.52 -27.77
CA LEU A 801 -24.05 27.79 -27.66
C LEU A 801 -23.21 26.76 -28.41
N HIS A 802 -23.54 25.47 -28.29
CA HIS A 802 -22.89 24.40 -29.06
C HIS A 802 -23.11 24.54 -30.58
N ARG A 803 -24.29 24.99 -31.01
CA ARG A 803 -24.54 25.30 -32.42
C ARG A 803 -23.67 26.46 -32.88
N CYS A 804 -23.57 27.56 -32.12
CA CYS A 804 -22.68 28.69 -32.42
C CYS A 804 -21.24 28.24 -32.70
N TYR A 805 -20.70 27.30 -31.91
CA TYR A 805 -19.35 26.75 -32.12
C TYR A 805 -19.19 25.85 -33.36
N LYS A 806 -20.28 25.26 -33.85
CA LYS A 806 -20.27 24.37 -35.02
C LYS A 806 -20.48 25.11 -36.35
N TYR A 807 -20.75 26.42 -36.31
CA TYR A 807 -20.94 27.18 -37.55
C TYR A 807 -19.61 27.35 -38.31
N PRO A 808 -19.58 27.10 -39.63
CA PRO A 808 -18.36 27.20 -40.43
C PRO A 808 -17.85 28.63 -40.67
N THR A 809 -18.64 29.65 -40.33
CA THR A 809 -18.36 31.07 -40.63
C THR A 809 -17.38 31.66 -39.61
N ALA A 810 -16.53 32.60 -40.04
CA ALA A 810 -15.70 33.39 -39.13
C ALA A 810 -16.58 34.02 -38.03
N THR A 811 -16.09 34.03 -36.78
CA THR A 811 -16.80 34.55 -35.60
C THR A 811 -17.20 36.03 -35.72
N THR A 812 -16.66 36.73 -36.71
CA THR A 812 -16.96 38.12 -37.09
C THR A 812 -18.13 38.29 -38.07
N GLY A 813 -18.68 37.20 -38.61
CA GLY A 813 -19.85 37.24 -39.51
C GLY A 813 -21.16 37.55 -38.79
N GLU A 814 -22.16 38.01 -39.56
CA GLU A 814 -23.52 38.24 -39.06
C GLU A 814 -24.18 36.95 -38.56
N VAL A 815 -25.08 37.09 -37.58
CA VAL A 815 -25.83 35.95 -37.03
C VAL A 815 -26.72 35.29 -38.11
N PRO A 816 -26.55 33.98 -38.40
CA PRO A 816 -27.32 33.28 -39.41
C PRO A 816 -28.84 33.31 -39.16
N GLN A 817 -29.63 33.43 -40.23
CA GLN A 817 -31.10 33.50 -40.15
C GLN A 817 -31.75 32.24 -39.53
N SER A 818 -31.13 31.06 -39.67
CA SER A 818 -31.59 29.84 -39.01
C SER A 818 -31.53 29.94 -37.49
N LEU A 819 -30.45 30.53 -36.95
CA LEU A 819 -30.27 30.70 -35.51
C LEU A 819 -31.19 31.79 -34.95
N LYS A 820 -31.44 32.87 -35.70
CA LYS A 820 -32.46 33.90 -35.35
C LYS A 820 -33.85 33.28 -35.24
N LYS A 821 -34.25 32.43 -36.18
CA LYS A 821 -35.54 31.73 -36.15
C LYS A 821 -35.67 30.80 -34.93
N GLU A 822 -34.60 30.11 -34.55
CA GLU A 822 -34.57 29.26 -33.35
C GLU A 822 -34.69 30.08 -32.07
N LEU A 823 -33.93 31.18 -31.93
CA LEU A 823 -34.00 32.08 -30.76
C LEU A 823 -35.40 32.66 -30.55
N SER A 824 -36.04 33.14 -31.62
CA SER A 824 -37.44 33.60 -31.57
C SER A 824 -38.40 32.48 -31.14
N GLY A 825 -38.16 31.26 -31.61
CA GLY A 825 -38.89 30.06 -31.17
C GLY A 825 -38.71 29.75 -29.69
N VAL A 826 -37.49 29.92 -29.15
CA VAL A 826 -37.17 29.72 -27.73
C VAL A 826 -37.86 30.77 -26.87
N CYS A 827 -37.81 32.06 -27.22
CA CYS A 827 -38.52 33.11 -26.49
C CYS A 827 -40.03 32.85 -26.43
N ARG A 828 -40.64 32.46 -27.57
CA ARG A 828 -42.07 32.08 -27.61
C ARG A 828 -42.40 30.85 -26.77
N ALA A 829 -41.53 29.83 -26.75
CA ALA A 829 -41.79 28.59 -26.03
C ALA A 829 -41.58 28.74 -24.52
N CYS A 830 -40.47 29.35 -24.10
CA CYS A 830 -40.09 29.50 -22.69
C CYS A 830 -40.92 30.56 -21.94
N PHE A 831 -41.43 31.59 -22.65
CA PHE A 831 -42.20 32.69 -22.05
C PHE A 831 -43.64 32.79 -22.59
N SER A 832 -44.20 31.66 -23.03
CA SER A 832 -45.59 31.55 -23.49
C SER A 832 -46.62 31.93 -22.42
N VAL A 833 -47.86 32.22 -22.82
CA VAL A 833 -48.98 32.53 -21.89
C VAL A 833 -49.18 31.41 -20.86
N ASP A 834 -48.95 30.15 -21.24
CA ASP A 834 -49.00 29.01 -20.33
C ASP A 834 -47.86 28.99 -19.31
N ALA A 835 -46.65 29.40 -19.70
CA ALA A 835 -45.51 29.51 -18.80
C ALA A 835 -45.69 30.67 -17.80
N VAL A 836 -46.29 31.78 -18.24
CA VAL A 836 -46.64 32.94 -17.38
C VAL A 836 -47.60 32.51 -16.26
N ASN A 837 -48.53 31.61 -16.54
CA ASN A 837 -49.52 31.14 -15.56
C ASN A 837 -48.98 30.04 -14.63
N LYS A 838 -48.09 29.16 -15.11
CA LYS A 838 -47.56 28.01 -14.34
C LYS A 838 -46.27 28.31 -13.57
N HIS A 839 -45.47 29.28 -14.03
CA HIS A 839 -44.13 29.56 -13.52
C HIS A 839 -43.90 31.08 -13.37
N VAL A 840 -44.77 31.73 -12.57
CA VAL A 840 -44.82 33.19 -12.41
C VAL A 840 -43.48 33.79 -11.96
N ASP A 841 -42.82 33.18 -10.97
CA ASP A 841 -41.55 33.68 -10.44
C ASP A 841 -40.41 33.59 -11.48
N PHE A 842 -40.32 32.47 -12.20
CA PHE A 842 -39.36 32.29 -13.30
C PHE A 842 -39.50 33.37 -14.38
N VAL A 843 -40.74 33.65 -14.79
CA VAL A 843 -41.01 34.66 -15.82
C VAL A 843 -40.67 36.06 -15.32
N ARG A 844 -41.03 36.39 -14.07
CA ARG A 844 -40.71 37.69 -13.47
C ARG A 844 -39.20 37.92 -13.40
N ASP A 845 -38.44 36.90 -13.02
CA ASP A 845 -37.03 37.06 -12.69
C ASP A 845 -36.12 37.03 -13.94
N TYR A 846 -36.54 36.38 -15.05
CA TYR A 846 -35.68 36.18 -16.22
C TYR A 846 -36.18 36.76 -17.55
N LYS A 847 -37.50 36.97 -17.73
CA LYS A 847 -38.06 37.29 -19.06
C LYS A 847 -37.52 38.60 -19.65
N GLN A 848 -37.59 39.68 -18.88
CA GLN A 848 -37.27 41.03 -19.35
C GLN A 848 -35.80 41.14 -19.79
N ASP A 849 -34.88 40.61 -18.98
CA ASP A 849 -33.46 40.63 -19.29
C ASP A 849 -33.12 39.67 -20.45
N PHE A 850 -33.74 38.49 -20.51
CA PHE A 850 -33.46 37.50 -21.56
C PHE A 850 -33.94 37.96 -22.94
N GLU A 851 -35.16 38.49 -23.03
CA GLU A 851 -35.71 39.03 -24.28
C GLU A 851 -34.90 40.25 -24.74
N ARG A 852 -34.50 41.17 -23.84
CA ARG A 852 -33.63 42.29 -24.18
C ARG A 852 -32.32 41.84 -24.83
N ASP A 853 -31.69 40.80 -24.29
CA ASP A 853 -30.33 40.42 -24.69
C ASP A 853 -30.28 39.47 -25.90
N LEU A 854 -31.34 38.67 -26.13
CA LEU A 854 -31.34 37.54 -27.07
C LEU A 854 -32.54 37.47 -28.04
N ASP A 855 -33.54 38.35 -27.93
CA ASP A 855 -34.68 38.37 -28.86
C ASP A 855 -34.32 39.05 -30.19
N PRO A 856 -34.41 38.35 -31.34
CA PRO A 856 -34.16 38.94 -32.66
C PRO A 856 -35.12 40.08 -33.05
N GLU A 857 -36.29 40.18 -32.41
CA GLU A 857 -37.25 41.28 -32.64
C GLU A 857 -36.81 42.59 -31.96
N SER A 858 -35.89 42.52 -30.99
CA SER A 858 -35.28 43.68 -30.32
C SER A 858 -34.10 44.24 -31.12
N ILE A 859 -34.38 44.85 -32.27
CA ILE A 859 -33.37 45.32 -33.26
C ILE A 859 -32.29 46.24 -32.65
N ALA A 860 -32.63 47.01 -31.60
CA ALA A 860 -31.70 47.95 -30.97
C ALA A 860 -30.66 47.29 -30.04
N THR A 861 -30.97 46.11 -29.47
CA THR A 861 -30.10 45.44 -28.51
C THR A 861 -29.57 44.11 -29.01
N PHE A 862 -30.14 43.49 -30.05
CA PHE A 862 -29.72 42.17 -30.54
C PHE A 862 -28.26 42.16 -31.08
N PRO A 863 -27.44 41.14 -30.76
CA PRO A 863 -26.03 41.07 -31.17
C PRO A 863 -25.86 41.05 -32.70
N ALA A 864 -24.97 41.91 -33.21
CA ALA A 864 -24.76 42.05 -34.66
C ALA A 864 -23.90 40.92 -35.25
N THR A 865 -23.01 40.34 -34.44
CA THR A 865 -22.07 39.30 -34.84
C THR A 865 -22.26 38.00 -34.07
N LEU A 866 -21.82 36.89 -34.66
CA LEU A 866 -21.84 35.59 -34.01
C LEU A 866 -20.98 35.56 -32.72
N ALA A 867 -19.87 36.30 -32.67
CA ALA A 867 -19.03 36.44 -31.48
C ALA A 867 -19.77 37.10 -30.31
N GLU A 868 -20.52 38.17 -30.57
CA GLU A 868 -21.28 38.89 -29.55
C GLU A 868 -22.44 38.04 -29.02
N LEU A 869 -23.16 37.32 -29.90
CA LEU A 869 -24.19 36.37 -29.51
C LEU A 869 -23.62 35.25 -28.62
N THR A 870 -22.44 34.74 -28.97
CA THR A 870 -21.75 33.71 -28.17
C THR A 870 -21.36 34.24 -26.78
N ALA A 871 -20.92 35.50 -26.67
CA ALA A 871 -20.59 36.12 -25.39
C ALA A 871 -21.83 36.28 -24.49
N ARG A 872 -22.97 36.67 -25.06
CA ARG A 872 -24.23 36.81 -24.32
C ARG A 872 -24.81 35.46 -23.89
N LEU A 873 -24.76 34.44 -24.74
CA LEU A 873 -25.14 33.08 -24.36
C LEU A 873 -24.24 32.53 -23.24
N LYS A 874 -22.94 32.87 -23.21
CA LYS A 874 -22.04 32.55 -22.08
C LYS A 874 -22.43 33.28 -20.79
N HIS A 875 -22.80 34.55 -20.88
CA HIS A 875 -23.28 35.32 -19.74
C HIS A 875 -24.54 34.69 -19.14
N TRP A 876 -25.53 34.40 -19.98
CA TRP A 876 -26.78 33.74 -19.58
C TRP A 876 -26.57 32.34 -19.02
N LYS A 877 -25.64 31.57 -19.58
CA LYS A 877 -25.20 30.31 -18.99
C LYS A 877 -24.70 30.50 -17.55
N ASN A 878 -23.85 31.48 -17.30
CA ASN A 878 -23.29 31.73 -15.95
C ASN A 878 -24.38 32.19 -14.96
N VAL A 879 -25.31 33.05 -15.38
CA VAL A 879 -26.44 33.53 -14.55
C VAL A 879 -27.37 32.37 -14.16
N LEU A 880 -27.66 31.47 -15.10
CA LEU A 880 -28.49 30.28 -14.83
C LEU A 880 -27.73 29.21 -14.02
N GLN A 881 -26.40 29.23 -14.02
CA GLN A 881 -25.56 28.31 -13.27
C GLN A 881 -25.23 28.78 -11.85
N SER A 882 -25.13 30.09 -11.61
CA SER A 882 -24.79 30.68 -10.31
C SER A 882 -25.87 30.46 -9.25
N ASN A 883 -27.11 30.16 -9.67
CA ASN A 883 -28.17 29.73 -8.77
C ASN A 883 -28.03 28.22 -8.44
N ARG A 884 -27.55 27.98 -7.22
CA ARG A 884 -27.68 26.78 -6.36
C ARG A 884 -26.92 25.49 -6.73
N PHE A 885 -25.94 25.24 -5.85
CA PHE A 885 -25.40 23.99 -5.27
C PHE A 885 -24.59 22.97 -6.08
N GLN A 886 -23.60 22.46 -5.33
CA GLN A 886 -22.50 21.51 -5.58
C GLN A 886 -22.73 20.46 -6.67
N ASP A 887 -21.81 20.48 -7.63
CA ASP A 887 -21.58 19.36 -8.54
C ASP A 887 -21.02 18.16 -7.75
N SER A 888 -21.72 17.03 -7.78
CA SER A 888 -21.20 15.75 -7.30
C SER A 888 -20.80 14.90 -8.50
N ILE A 889 -19.52 14.56 -8.58
CA ILE A 889 -18.97 13.62 -9.57
C ILE A 889 -19.14 12.20 -9.00
N PHE A 890 -19.63 11.26 -9.80
CA PHE A 890 -19.68 9.85 -9.39
C PHE A 890 -19.38 8.87 -10.52
N CYS A 891 -18.77 7.77 -10.07
CA CYS A 891 -18.34 6.56 -10.75
C CYS A 891 -19.47 5.53 -10.73
N ASP A 892 -19.74 4.89 -11.87
CA ASP A 892 -20.75 3.83 -11.97
C ASP A 892 -20.17 2.53 -11.40
N GLN A 893 -20.89 1.90 -10.47
CA GLN A 893 -20.60 0.55 -10.00
C GLN A 893 -21.69 -0.39 -10.53
N GLU A 894 -21.29 -1.39 -11.30
CA GLU A 894 -22.18 -2.47 -11.74
C GLU A 894 -22.49 -3.40 -10.57
N ILE A 895 -23.77 -3.73 -10.40
CA ILE A 895 -24.23 -4.71 -9.40
C ILE A 895 -24.24 -6.07 -10.10
N ALA A 896 -23.50 -7.03 -9.53
CA ALA A 896 -23.46 -8.39 -10.03
C ALA A 896 -24.86 -9.06 -9.93
N PRO A 897 -25.26 -9.89 -10.90
CA PRO A 897 -26.63 -10.39 -11.06
C PRO A 897 -27.05 -11.49 -10.08
N ASP A 898 -26.14 -12.01 -9.24
CA ASP A 898 -26.34 -13.32 -8.60
C ASP A 898 -27.02 -13.29 -7.21
N HIS A 899 -27.29 -12.10 -6.67
CA HIS A 899 -28.21 -11.92 -5.54
C HIS A 899 -29.11 -10.72 -5.83
N THR A 900 -30.40 -10.95 -6.02
CA THR A 900 -31.35 -9.86 -6.23
C THR A 900 -31.52 -9.09 -4.92
N VAL A 901 -30.82 -7.97 -4.81
CA VAL A 901 -30.95 -7.03 -3.68
C VAL A 901 -32.34 -6.40 -3.72
N LYS A 902 -33.10 -6.53 -2.62
CA LYS A 902 -34.44 -5.95 -2.51
C LYS A 902 -34.34 -4.48 -2.12
N LEU A 903 -35.25 -3.65 -2.61
CA LEU A 903 -35.37 -2.26 -2.20
C LEU A 903 -35.87 -2.20 -0.74
N ASP A 904 -35.08 -1.63 0.16
CA ASP A 904 -35.46 -1.35 1.55
C ASP A 904 -36.10 0.04 1.65
N ARG A 905 -35.41 1.07 1.16
CA ARG A 905 -35.91 2.46 1.22
C ARG A 905 -35.30 3.36 0.15
N VAL A 906 -35.97 4.50 -0.08
CA VAL A 906 -35.46 5.58 -0.93
C VAL A 906 -34.66 6.56 -0.06
N GLY A 907 -33.47 6.96 -0.50
CA GLY A 907 -32.65 7.96 0.17
C GLY A 907 -33.33 9.33 0.21
N ALA A 908 -33.14 10.07 1.32
CA ALA A 908 -33.78 11.36 1.53
C ALA A 908 -33.21 12.48 0.63
N ASP A 909 -31.92 12.40 0.32
CA ASP A 909 -31.23 13.42 -0.48
C ASP A 909 -31.36 13.15 -1.97
N ILE A 910 -31.94 14.10 -2.70
CA ILE A 910 -32.07 14.07 -4.17
C ILE A 910 -31.15 15.14 -4.77
N PRO A 911 -29.87 14.82 -5.03
CA PRO A 911 -28.97 15.80 -5.61
C PRO A 911 -29.28 16.05 -7.08
N ILE A 912 -29.00 17.29 -7.49
CA ILE A 912 -29.10 17.73 -8.89
C ILE A 912 -27.75 17.46 -9.55
N VAL A 913 -27.73 16.60 -10.56
CA VAL A 913 -26.52 16.28 -11.31
C VAL A 913 -26.55 17.03 -12.64
N ARG A 914 -25.61 17.95 -12.84
CA ARG A 914 -25.47 18.71 -14.08
C ARG A 914 -24.41 18.03 -14.97
N ARG A 915 -24.80 17.56 -16.17
CA ARG A 915 -23.89 16.93 -17.15
C ARG A 915 -24.16 17.45 -18.56
N HIS A 916 -23.11 17.77 -19.30
CA HIS A 916 -23.17 18.17 -20.72
C HIS A 916 -24.23 19.25 -21.04
N GLY A 917 -24.42 20.20 -20.11
CA GLY A 917 -25.37 21.30 -20.28
C GLY A 917 -26.83 20.98 -19.95
N SER A 918 -27.13 19.76 -19.50
CA SER A 918 -28.44 19.34 -18.98
C SER A 918 -28.38 19.11 -17.47
N SER A 919 -29.53 19.23 -16.80
CA SER A 919 -29.67 18.94 -15.36
C SER A 919 -30.57 17.73 -15.17
N PHE A 920 -30.15 16.83 -14.28
CA PHE A 920 -30.89 15.63 -13.93
C PHE A 920 -31.03 15.53 -12.41
N ARG A 921 -32.00 14.74 -11.96
CA ARG A 921 -32.18 14.40 -10.55
C ARG A 921 -31.66 12.98 -10.32
N ARG A 922 -30.85 12.80 -9.28
CA ARG A 922 -30.33 11.49 -8.88
C ARG A 922 -31.17 10.92 -7.74
N LEU A 923 -31.76 9.77 -7.96
CA LEU A 923 -32.48 8.98 -6.97
C LEU A 923 -31.52 7.95 -6.35
N THR A 924 -31.43 7.92 -5.03
CA THR A 924 -30.67 6.89 -4.31
C THR A 924 -31.63 5.84 -3.77
N LEU A 925 -31.42 4.58 -4.14
CA LEU A 925 -32.16 3.43 -3.65
C LEU A 925 -31.25 2.62 -2.73
N ILE A 926 -31.72 2.32 -1.51
CA ILE A 926 -30.96 1.58 -0.51
C ILE A 926 -31.47 0.14 -0.50
N GLY A 927 -30.54 -0.80 -0.70
CA GLY A 927 -30.79 -2.23 -0.72
C GLY A 927 -30.92 -2.85 0.68
N SER A 928 -31.51 -4.04 0.74
CA SER A 928 -31.63 -4.84 1.98
C SER A 928 -30.30 -5.26 2.59
N ASP A 929 -29.22 -5.25 1.80
CA ASP A 929 -27.83 -5.52 2.21
C ASP A 929 -27.09 -4.24 2.66
N GLY A 930 -27.76 -3.08 2.63
CA GLY A 930 -27.16 -1.77 2.90
C GLY A 930 -26.44 -1.13 1.71
N SER A 931 -26.39 -1.80 0.55
CA SER A 931 -25.82 -1.21 -0.67
C SER A 931 -26.64 0.00 -1.14
N GLN A 932 -25.96 0.98 -1.74
CA GLN A 932 -26.59 2.17 -2.27
C GLN A 932 -26.50 2.16 -3.80
N CYS A 933 -27.65 2.18 -4.45
CA CYS A 933 -27.78 2.19 -5.90
C CYS A 933 -28.24 3.58 -6.33
N HIS A 934 -27.54 4.21 -7.27
CA HIS A 934 -27.87 5.54 -7.75
C HIS A 934 -28.46 5.49 -9.16
N PHE A 935 -29.62 6.12 -9.34
CA PHE A 935 -30.33 6.21 -10.62
C PHE A 935 -30.47 7.66 -11.05
N ILE A 936 -30.24 7.94 -12.33
CA ILE A 936 -30.49 9.26 -12.91
C ILE A 936 -31.85 9.25 -13.58
N VAL A 937 -32.76 10.10 -13.13
CA VAL A 937 -34.09 10.22 -13.73
C VAL A 937 -34.03 11.14 -14.95
N GLN A 938 -34.25 10.56 -16.13
CA GLN A 938 -34.33 11.29 -17.39
C GLN A 938 -35.80 11.39 -17.84
N THR A 939 -36.39 12.59 -17.71
CA THR A 939 -37.81 12.81 -18.06
C THR A 939 -38.07 12.93 -19.56
N SER A 940 -37.03 13.18 -20.36
CA SER A 940 -37.11 13.27 -21.82
C SER A 940 -36.13 12.29 -22.46
N LEU A 941 -36.65 11.30 -23.16
CA LEU A 941 -35.84 10.34 -23.92
C LEU A 941 -35.49 10.94 -25.28
N THR A 942 -34.25 10.73 -25.73
CA THR A 942 -33.87 11.01 -27.11
C THR A 942 -34.54 9.97 -28.03
N PRO A 943 -34.79 10.31 -29.31
CA PRO A 943 -35.36 9.37 -30.27
C PRO A 943 -34.52 8.09 -30.45
N ASN A 944 -33.23 8.14 -30.12
CA ASN A 944 -32.30 7.01 -30.23
C ASN A 944 -32.21 6.16 -28.95
N ALA A 945 -32.90 6.49 -27.86
CA ALA A 945 -32.76 5.77 -26.60
C ALA A 945 -33.03 4.25 -26.74
N ARG A 946 -34.01 3.86 -27.58
CA ARG A 946 -34.32 2.44 -27.83
C ARG A 946 -33.27 1.73 -28.67
N SER A 947 -32.53 2.41 -29.54
CA SER A 947 -31.39 1.80 -30.23
C SER A 947 -30.22 1.59 -29.27
N ASP A 948 -29.98 2.55 -28.38
CA ASP A 948 -28.90 2.47 -27.40
C ASP A 948 -29.13 1.32 -26.39
N GLU A 949 -30.36 1.15 -25.90
CA GLU A 949 -30.76 0.02 -25.06
C GLU A 949 -30.47 -1.35 -25.72
N ARG A 950 -30.73 -1.49 -27.02
CA ARG A 950 -30.46 -2.73 -27.75
C ARG A 950 -28.97 -3.00 -27.92
N ILE A 951 -28.17 -1.95 -28.11
CA ILE A 951 -26.71 -2.06 -28.18
C ILE A 951 -26.15 -2.49 -26.81
N LEU A 952 -26.64 -1.89 -25.72
CA LEU A 952 -26.28 -2.32 -24.36
C LEU A 952 -26.68 -3.77 -24.09
N GLN A 953 -27.87 -4.19 -24.53
CA GLN A 953 -28.31 -5.58 -24.43
C GLN A 953 -27.36 -6.52 -25.18
N LEU A 954 -26.93 -6.15 -26.39
CA LEU A 954 -25.95 -6.92 -27.15
C LEU A 954 -24.63 -7.07 -26.38
N PHE A 955 -24.11 -5.98 -25.80
CA PHE A 955 -22.89 -6.03 -24.99
C PHE A 955 -23.04 -6.88 -23.73
N ARG A 956 -24.19 -6.84 -23.05
CA ARG A 956 -24.46 -7.73 -21.90
C ARG A 956 -24.44 -9.21 -22.29
N VAL A 957 -24.99 -9.55 -23.46
CA VAL A 957 -24.94 -10.91 -23.99
C VAL A 957 -23.50 -11.30 -24.33
N MET A 958 -22.71 -10.38 -24.89
CA MET A 958 -21.29 -10.62 -25.15
C MET A 958 -20.46 -10.84 -23.88
N ASN A 959 -20.78 -10.15 -22.77
CA ASN A 959 -20.08 -10.35 -21.49
C ASN A 959 -20.31 -11.74 -20.87
N GLN A 960 -21.35 -12.47 -21.29
CA GLN A 960 -21.62 -13.85 -20.84
C GLN A 960 -20.93 -14.91 -21.70
N MET A 961 -20.45 -14.54 -22.89
CA MET A 961 -19.70 -15.42 -23.80
C MET A 961 -18.23 -15.40 -23.45
#